data_AF-A0A957WLX0-F1
#
_entry.id   AF-A0A957WLX0-F1
#
_cell.length_a   1.000
_cell.length_b   1.000
_cell.length_c   1.000
_cell.angle_alpha   90.00
_cell.angle_beta   90.00
_cell.angle_gamma   90.00
#
_symmetry.space_group_name_H-M   'P 1'
#
loop_
_entity.id
_entity.type
_entity.pdbx_description
1 polymer ?
#
loop_
_entity_poly.entity_id
_entity_poly.type
_entity_poly.pdbx_seq_one_letter_code
_entity_poly.pdbx_strand_id
1 'polypeptide(L)'
;MKQVSWKQLTKRRVLGVAVMALGIMVLFLPIFFGEWVIALLGILVIAAGLFQFLETLRSTDETTSYLSYAAGIVTVLLGLLLFMSPNLVLSGLLIAVTLFFLADGAIKIFGAFKQSGAERWWDLFNGLFAIALGLLLWFLVSVNLGLAAIGVILGLRLIGQGWTMFFVPEKAVESPDVEPDTRYHPDAHLGLDPSDTIKAMQDPILQKEAIMTNQNIFWCLTLLAILFVIHLFRVNGEWSLLGFITPFSATIGDAALALLIAVVLLLPIRLIWRSASRPIERSAWNRFDHLHENALEPTLAERSLKFWLERRMTFAIEINQIRSSLSYAFWRILRIGLPLTAVIVAINSIWGFSWYFNSENWASAVWQAITQERVDVWREAMAEDVEQHALARGIAPDKVFAIEPEGVSDTGDFSFIVIGDTGEGDPSQQSLHDQIIAAGNRESVKFLILSSDVIYPDGKMRDYETNFYLPFKGFEKPFYAIPGNHDWFDADQGFNANFLEPDAAILSLRARLAVDLNTDVINADRRFAEIVAEAQRLRDYYRIKNGRQRAPYFEMHTEGFSLISVDTGILRRLDEKQKAWLEAALERAGDNFKMVIIGHPLYAAGLDQSATDPDFNEIHEMLRRHKVDIAMGGDTHDFEFYRENYEVDGDETQMLHFVNGGGGAYLSIGTAMAYPEDHATEDYAFYPRTDEVDAKLTNETPLWKKPFLIWLKWFDGYPVTPETLSGVFDFNKAPFFQSFMEIKVERSQNQVRLLLYGVNGQLRWRDLQIGGDVKPADKSDDDFVEFVVPLHQ
;
A
#
# COMPACT_ATOMS: atom_id res chain seq x y z
N MET A 1 -7.09 28.32 -43.40
CA MET A 1 -7.11 26.97 -42.79
C MET A 1 -7.11 25.94 -43.91
N LYS A 2 -6.03 25.15 -44.07
CA LYS A 2 -6.02 24.00 -45.00
C LYS A 2 -6.86 22.88 -44.38
N GLN A 3 -7.74 22.24 -45.16
CA GLN A 3 -8.52 21.08 -44.72
C GLN A 3 -7.60 19.97 -44.21
N VAL A 4 -7.80 19.54 -42.96
CA VAL A 4 -7.07 18.42 -42.37
C VAL A 4 -7.58 17.13 -43.02
N SER A 5 -6.72 16.47 -43.79
CA SER A 5 -7.00 15.14 -44.35
C SER A 5 -6.88 14.08 -43.26
N TRP A 6 -8.02 13.57 -42.79
CA TRP A 6 -8.10 12.52 -41.75
C TRP A 6 -7.46 11.18 -42.17
N LYS A 7 -7.21 10.96 -43.47
CA LYS A 7 -6.57 9.73 -44.00
C LYS A 7 -5.03 9.74 -43.90
N GLN A 8 -4.41 10.85 -43.50
CA GLN A 8 -2.95 11.01 -43.37
C GLN A 8 -2.57 11.61 -42.00
N LEU A 9 -3.15 11.10 -40.92
CA LEU A 9 -2.71 11.47 -39.58
C LEU A 9 -1.34 10.84 -39.30
N THR A 10 -0.33 11.68 -39.05
CA THR A 10 0.96 11.18 -38.56
C THR A 10 0.78 10.57 -37.17
N LYS A 11 1.64 9.62 -36.79
CA LYS A 11 1.56 8.93 -35.48
C LYS A 11 1.51 9.92 -34.30
N ARG A 12 2.17 11.08 -34.44
CA ARG A 12 2.14 12.17 -33.44
C ARG A 12 0.75 12.80 -33.28
N ARG A 13 0.00 13.01 -34.37
CA ARG A 13 -1.35 13.59 -34.30
C ARG A 13 -2.38 12.62 -33.72
N VAL A 14 -2.28 11.32 -34.04
CA VAL A 14 -3.12 10.28 -33.41
C VAL A 14 -2.89 10.26 -31.90
N LEU A 15 -1.63 10.36 -31.49
CA LEU A 15 -1.25 10.42 -30.09
C LEU A 15 -1.74 11.70 -29.40
N GLY A 16 -1.68 12.85 -30.08
CA GLY A 16 -2.27 14.10 -29.59
C GLY A 16 -3.78 13.99 -29.33
N VAL A 17 -4.53 13.30 -30.21
CA VAL A 17 -5.96 13.01 -29.99
C VAL A 17 -6.17 12.11 -28.77
N ALA A 18 -5.36 11.06 -28.61
CA ALA A 18 -5.44 10.18 -27.45
C ALA A 18 -5.16 10.92 -26.13
N VAL A 19 -4.17 11.82 -26.11
CA VAL A 19 -3.81 12.64 -24.94
C VAL A 19 -4.91 13.66 -24.61
N MET A 20 -5.55 14.26 -25.62
CA MET A 20 -6.72 15.12 -25.39
C MET A 20 -7.91 14.33 -24.83
N ALA A 21 -8.19 13.14 -25.35
CA ALA A 21 -9.26 12.28 -24.82
C ALA A 21 -8.99 11.86 -23.37
N LEU A 22 -7.73 11.54 -23.05
CA LEU A 22 -7.29 11.27 -21.68
C LEU A 22 -7.50 12.50 -20.80
N GLY A 23 -7.12 13.69 -21.26
CA GLY A 23 -7.32 14.94 -20.52
C GLY A 23 -8.79 15.28 -20.25
N ILE A 24 -9.68 14.99 -21.20
CA ILE A 24 -11.13 15.10 -21.01
C ILE A 24 -11.60 14.11 -19.94
N MET A 25 -11.15 12.85 -19.98
CA MET A 25 -11.49 11.86 -18.96
C MET A 25 -11.02 12.32 -17.57
N VAL A 26 -9.78 12.79 -17.45
CA VAL A 26 -9.18 13.32 -16.21
C VAL A 26 -9.97 14.52 -15.66
N LEU A 27 -10.43 15.42 -16.55
CA LEU A 27 -11.23 16.59 -16.18
C LEU A 27 -12.53 16.18 -15.46
N PHE A 28 -13.12 15.07 -15.88
CA PHE A 28 -14.41 14.60 -15.36
C PHE A 28 -14.29 13.51 -14.28
N LEU A 29 -13.12 12.90 -14.09
CA LEU A 29 -12.88 11.86 -13.06
C LEU A 29 -13.35 12.29 -11.66
N PRO A 30 -13.09 13.52 -11.17
CA PRO A 30 -13.56 13.97 -9.85
C PRO A 30 -15.09 13.95 -9.67
N ILE A 31 -15.85 13.94 -10.77
CA ILE A 31 -17.31 13.91 -10.74
C ILE A 31 -17.84 12.47 -10.63
N PHE A 32 -17.07 11.49 -11.10
CA PHE A 32 -17.54 10.11 -11.29
C PHE A 32 -16.95 9.09 -10.31
N PHE A 33 -15.77 9.34 -9.73
CA PHE A 33 -14.98 8.31 -9.05
C PHE A 33 -14.58 8.64 -7.61
N GLY A 34 -15.45 9.26 -6.80
CA GLY A 34 -15.34 9.37 -5.33
C GLY A 34 -13.90 9.34 -4.75
N GLU A 35 -13.61 8.34 -3.92
CA GLU A 35 -12.32 8.15 -3.22
C GLU A 35 -11.17 7.70 -4.12
N TRP A 36 -11.47 7.00 -5.23
CA TRP A 36 -10.47 6.48 -6.18
C TRP A 36 -9.84 7.55 -7.06
N VAL A 37 -10.41 8.76 -7.08
CA VAL A 37 -9.94 9.88 -7.90
C VAL A 37 -8.46 10.13 -7.68
N ILE A 38 -7.94 10.06 -6.45
CA ILE A 38 -6.56 10.47 -6.17
C ILE A 38 -5.53 9.48 -6.72
N ALA A 39 -5.74 8.18 -6.49
CA ALA A 39 -4.87 7.13 -7.02
C ALA A 39 -4.92 7.09 -8.55
N LEU A 40 -6.12 7.21 -9.15
CA LEU A 40 -6.29 7.28 -10.60
C LEU A 40 -5.63 8.53 -11.19
N LEU A 41 -5.80 9.69 -10.56
CA LEU A 41 -5.11 10.92 -10.94
C LEU A 41 -3.59 10.75 -10.84
N GLY A 42 -3.08 10.12 -9.78
CA GLY A 42 -1.65 9.81 -9.61
C GLY A 42 -1.09 9.01 -10.78
N ILE A 43 -1.75 7.91 -11.16
CA ILE A 43 -1.39 7.08 -12.32
C ILE A 43 -1.37 7.91 -13.61
N LEU A 44 -2.40 8.73 -13.81
CA LEU A 44 -2.52 9.57 -15.02
C LEU A 44 -1.44 10.65 -15.07
N VAL A 45 -1.05 11.23 -13.94
CA VAL A 45 0.05 12.19 -13.82
C VAL A 45 1.39 11.52 -14.10
N ILE A 46 1.61 10.31 -13.59
CA ILE A 46 2.80 9.51 -13.92
C ILE A 46 2.86 9.28 -15.43
N ALA A 47 1.75 8.84 -16.05
CA ALA A 47 1.68 8.63 -17.49
C ALA A 47 1.95 9.92 -18.27
N ALA A 48 1.41 11.06 -17.83
CA ALA A 48 1.66 12.37 -18.41
C ALA A 48 3.13 12.78 -18.31
N GLY A 49 3.77 12.57 -17.15
CA GLY A 49 5.19 12.87 -16.92
C GLY A 49 6.10 11.99 -17.77
N LEU A 50 5.83 10.68 -17.85
CA LEU A 50 6.52 9.74 -18.73
C LEU A 50 6.39 10.15 -20.19
N PHE A 51 5.21 10.62 -20.58
CA PHE A 51 4.96 11.07 -21.94
C PHE A 51 5.67 12.39 -22.29
N GLN A 52 5.65 13.37 -21.39
CA GLN A 52 6.42 14.62 -21.52
C GLN A 52 7.92 14.33 -21.65
N PHE A 53 8.41 13.34 -20.91
CA PHE A 53 9.77 12.85 -21.04
C PHE A 53 10.03 12.25 -22.43
N LEU A 54 9.13 11.41 -22.95
CA LEU A 54 9.26 10.85 -24.31
C LEU A 54 9.27 11.96 -25.37
N GLU A 55 8.45 12.99 -25.26
CA GLU A 55 8.47 14.12 -26.20
C GLU A 55 9.79 14.92 -26.10
N THR A 56 10.29 15.14 -24.89
CA THR A 56 11.56 15.82 -24.65
C THR A 56 12.73 15.05 -25.26
N LEU A 57 12.70 13.72 -25.18
CA LEU A 57 13.72 12.89 -25.84
C LEU A 57 13.66 13.01 -27.36
N ARG A 58 12.46 13.22 -27.93
CA ARG A 58 12.24 13.38 -29.38
C ARG A 58 12.56 14.77 -29.92
N SER A 59 12.75 15.78 -29.06
CA SER A 59 13.09 17.13 -29.49
C SER A 59 14.56 17.24 -29.92
N THR A 60 14.84 18.08 -30.92
CA THR A 60 16.18 18.28 -31.49
C THR A 60 16.96 19.43 -30.84
N ASP A 61 16.40 20.12 -29.85
CA ASP A 61 16.92 21.36 -29.28
C ASP A 61 17.35 21.17 -27.80
N GLU A 62 18.65 21.22 -27.49
CA GLU A 62 19.20 20.77 -26.19
C GLU A 62 18.94 21.73 -25.02
N THR A 63 18.90 23.05 -25.24
CA THR A 63 18.78 24.02 -24.12
C THR A 63 17.38 24.10 -23.52
N THR A 64 16.34 23.89 -24.34
CA THR A 64 14.95 23.72 -23.91
C THR A 64 14.67 22.29 -23.43
N SER A 65 15.53 21.31 -23.80
CA SER A 65 15.38 19.90 -23.45
C SER A 65 15.70 19.58 -21.98
N TYR A 66 16.78 20.12 -21.37
CA TYR A 66 17.10 19.79 -19.97
C TYR A 66 16.04 20.24 -18.95
N LEU A 67 15.49 21.44 -19.12
CA LEU A 67 14.44 21.97 -18.25
C LEU A 67 13.11 21.21 -18.47
N SER A 68 12.78 20.90 -19.72
CA SER A 68 11.59 20.08 -20.05
C SER A 68 11.71 18.65 -19.52
N TYR A 69 12.93 18.11 -19.50
CA TYR A 69 13.24 16.79 -18.94
C TYR A 69 13.05 16.80 -17.42
N ALA A 70 13.66 17.78 -16.73
CA ALA A 70 13.49 17.95 -15.29
C ALA A 70 12.00 18.13 -14.93
N ALA A 71 11.26 18.88 -15.75
CA ALA A 71 9.82 19.05 -15.57
C ALA A 71 9.03 17.74 -15.74
N GLY A 72 9.43 16.87 -16.67
CA GLY A 72 8.90 15.52 -16.81
C GLY A 72 9.15 14.66 -15.57
N ILE A 73 10.38 14.66 -15.02
CA ILE A 73 10.71 13.95 -13.78
C ILE A 73 9.86 14.44 -12.61
N VAL A 74 9.79 15.76 -12.41
CA VAL A 74 8.99 16.36 -11.33
C VAL A 74 7.53 15.96 -11.48
N THR A 75 6.99 15.96 -12.70
CA THR A 75 5.62 15.50 -12.95
C THR A 75 5.43 14.02 -12.57
N VAL A 76 6.37 13.14 -12.94
CA VAL A 76 6.33 11.72 -12.52
C VAL A 76 6.37 11.57 -10.99
N LEU A 77 7.26 12.31 -10.31
CA LEU A 77 7.37 12.28 -8.84
C LEU A 77 6.11 12.80 -8.15
N LEU A 78 5.49 13.85 -8.67
CA LEU A 78 4.21 14.37 -8.16
C LEU A 78 3.09 13.35 -8.34
N GLY A 79 3.06 12.64 -9.47
CA GLY A 79 2.09 11.57 -9.71
C GLY A 79 2.28 10.37 -8.78
N LEU A 80 3.53 9.98 -8.51
CA LEU A 80 3.85 8.97 -7.49
C LEU A 80 3.42 9.42 -6.10
N LEU A 81 3.63 10.68 -5.77
CA LEU A 81 3.23 11.23 -4.48
C LEU A 81 1.72 11.20 -4.29
N LEU A 82 0.96 11.60 -5.31
CA LEU A 82 -0.51 11.50 -5.34
C LEU A 82 -0.98 10.05 -5.21
N PHE A 83 -0.28 9.12 -5.87
CA PHE A 83 -0.62 7.70 -5.81
C PHE A 83 -0.35 7.10 -4.41
N MET A 84 0.76 7.48 -3.77
CA MET A 84 1.19 6.87 -2.51
C MET A 84 0.58 7.50 -1.26
N SER A 85 0.19 8.76 -1.29
CA SER A 85 -0.37 9.45 -0.12
C SER A 85 -1.59 10.28 -0.53
N PRO A 86 -2.76 9.64 -0.70
CA PRO A 86 -3.99 10.30 -1.11
C PRO A 86 -4.44 11.39 -0.13
N ASN A 87 -4.15 11.17 1.16
CA ASN A 87 -4.54 12.04 2.28
C ASN A 87 -3.54 13.17 2.57
N LEU A 88 -2.51 13.35 1.74
CA LEU A 88 -1.59 14.48 1.85
C LEU A 88 -2.40 15.77 2.02
N VAL A 89 -2.13 16.51 3.11
CA VAL A 89 -2.67 17.85 3.35
C VAL A 89 -2.46 18.66 2.09
N LEU A 90 -3.55 18.80 1.35
CA LEU A 90 -3.64 19.29 -0.02
C LEU A 90 -2.73 20.51 -0.23
N SER A 91 -2.62 21.38 0.77
CA SER A 91 -1.83 22.61 0.81
C SER A 91 -0.39 22.48 0.29
N GLY A 92 0.42 21.52 0.78
CA GLY A 92 1.86 21.46 0.47
C GLY A 92 2.14 21.05 -0.97
N LEU A 93 1.46 19.99 -1.42
CA LEU A 93 1.51 19.52 -2.80
C LEU A 93 0.94 20.56 -3.77
N LEU A 94 -0.18 21.20 -3.42
CA LEU A 94 -0.78 22.25 -4.25
C LEU A 94 0.14 23.45 -4.43
N ILE A 95 0.85 23.87 -3.37
CA ILE A 95 1.86 24.93 -3.46
C ILE A 95 2.99 24.49 -4.40
N ALA A 96 3.51 23.27 -4.23
CA ALA A 96 4.57 22.75 -5.10
C ALA A 96 4.13 22.67 -6.58
N VAL A 97 2.92 22.20 -6.86
CA VAL A 97 2.34 22.11 -8.20
C VAL A 97 2.09 23.51 -8.79
N THR A 98 1.57 24.44 -8.00
CA THR A 98 1.39 25.84 -8.43
C THR A 98 2.73 26.48 -8.79
N LEU A 99 3.74 26.37 -7.91
CA LEU A 99 5.08 26.88 -8.17
C LEU A 99 5.71 26.24 -9.40
N PHE A 100 5.49 24.94 -9.60
CA PHE A 100 5.92 24.22 -10.78
C PHE A 100 5.30 24.79 -12.06
N PHE A 101 3.97 25.01 -12.11
CA PHE A 101 3.30 25.57 -13.29
C PHE A 101 3.75 27.00 -13.59
N LEU A 102 3.97 27.81 -12.56
CA LEU A 102 4.52 29.16 -12.72
C LEU A 102 5.95 29.12 -13.29
N ALA A 103 6.79 28.21 -12.78
CA ALA A 103 8.16 28.04 -13.27
C ALA A 103 8.21 27.50 -14.70
N ASP A 104 7.44 26.45 -15.02
CA ASP A 104 7.31 25.88 -16.37
C ASP A 104 6.84 26.95 -17.37
N GLY A 105 5.84 27.73 -16.98
CA GLY A 105 5.33 28.84 -17.77
C GLY A 105 6.38 29.92 -18.03
N ALA A 106 7.09 30.35 -16.99
CA ALA A 106 8.16 31.34 -17.11
C ALA A 106 9.32 30.86 -18.01
N ILE A 107 9.70 29.59 -17.90
CA ILE A 107 10.74 28.97 -18.74
C ILE A 107 10.33 28.98 -20.21
N LYS A 108 9.09 28.58 -20.53
CA LYS A 108 8.59 28.56 -21.91
C LYS A 108 8.50 29.96 -22.51
N ILE A 109 8.04 30.94 -21.73
CA ILE A 109 8.03 32.35 -22.14
C ILE A 109 9.46 32.85 -22.40
N PHE A 110 10.41 32.51 -21.53
CA PHE A 110 11.82 32.85 -21.73
C PHE A 110 12.43 32.19 -22.98
N GLY A 111 12.12 30.91 -23.22
CA GLY A 111 12.52 30.16 -24.41
C GLY A 111 11.97 30.78 -25.69
N ALA A 112 10.72 31.23 -25.69
CA ALA A 112 10.07 31.88 -26.82
C ALA A 112 10.81 33.17 -27.28
N PHE A 113 11.46 33.90 -26.37
CA PHE A 113 12.27 35.07 -26.73
C PHE A 113 13.55 34.74 -27.50
N LYS A 114 14.03 33.49 -27.43
CA LYS A 114 15.21 33.02 -28.16
C LYS A 114 14.88 32.40 -29.53
N GLN A 115 13.60 32.20 -29.84
CA GLN A 115 13.14 31.54 -31.06
C GLN A 115 12.58 32.54 -32.08
N SER A 116 12.51 32.13 -33.34
CA SER A 116 11.86 32.89 -34.42
C SER A 116 10.86 32.02 -35.19
N GLY A 117 9.83 32.63 -35.76
CA GLY A 117 8.77 31.92 -36.51
C GLY A 117 7.61 31.40 -35.64
N ALA A 118 6.92 30.36 -36.12
CA ALA A 118 5.72 29.82 -35.48
C ALA A 118 5.98 29.13 -34.13
N GLU A 119 7.21 28.66 -33.90
CA GLU A 119 7.63 28.00 -32.64
C GLU A 119 7.58 29.00 -31.46
N ARG A 120 8.03 30.24 -31.67
CA ARG A 120 7.94 31.32 -30.68
C ARG A 120 6.52 31.55 -30.19
N TRP A 121 5.54 31.58 -31.08
CA TRP A 121 4.15 31.83 -30.71
C TRP A 121 3.53 30.66 -29.94
N TRP A 122 3.98 29.42 -30.22
CA TRP A 122 3.53 28.25 -29.48
C TRP A 122 4.12 28.15 -28.09
N ASP A 123 5.42 28.37 -27.93
CA ASP A 123 6.04 28.38 -26.60
C ASP A 123 5.51 29.52 -25.73
N LEU A 124 5.22 30.68 -26.33
CA LEU A 124 4.57 31.79 -25.63
C LEU A 124 3.15 31.45 -25.17
N PHE A 125 2.32 30.85 -26.03
CA PHE A 125 0.97 30.41 -25.67
C PHE A 125 0.98 29.35 -24.57
N ASN A 126 1.81 28.32 -24.73
CA ASN A 126 1.94 27.24 -23.75
C ASN A 126 2.49 27.74 -22.41
N GLY A 127 3.40 28.72 -22.45
CA GLY A 127 3.91 29.36 -21.25
C GLY A 127 2.85 30.17 -20.50
N LEU A 128 2.08 31.00 -21.22
CA LEU A 128 0.95 31.75 -20.64
C LEU A 128 -0.15 30.83 -20.11
N PHE A 129 -0.45 29.75 -20.83
CA PHE A 129 -1.42 28.74 -20.40
C PHE A 129 -0.99 28.04 -19.12
N ALA A 130 0.30 27.66 -19.00
CA ALA A 130 0.83 27.08 -17.76
C ALA A 130 0.75 28.05 -16.58
N ILE A 131 1.08 29.34 -16.76
CA ILE A 131 0.91 30.35 -15.71
C ILE A 131 -0.58 30.49 -15.32
N ALA A 132 -1.47 30.54 -16.30
CA ALA A 132 -2.91 30.63 -16.06
C ALA A 132 -3.43 29.41 -15.27
N LEU A 133 -2.94 28.20 -15.57
CA LEU A 133 -3.26 27.00 -14.81
C LEU A 133 -2.73 27.06 -13.38
N GLY A 134 -1.51 27.56 -13.16
CA GLY A 134 -0.96 27.77 -11.81
C GLY A 134 -1.77 28.77 -10.99
N LEU A 135 -2.17 29.89 -11.59
CA LEU A 135 -3.03 30.89 -10.95
C LEU A 135 -4.45 30.39 -10.71
N LEU A 136 -5.01 29.62 -11.66
CA LEU A 136 -6.32 28.99 -11.51
C LEU A 136 -6.29 27.95 -10.40
N LEU A 137 -5.23 27.13 -10.31
CA LEU A 137 -5.04 26.19 -9.21
C LEU A 137 -5.01 26.94 -7.87
N TRP A 138 -4.20 27.99 -7.76
CA TRP A 138 -4.15 28.84 -6.56
C TRP A 138 -5.54 29.39 -6.18
N PHE A 139 -6.31 29.87 -7.17
CA PHE A 139 -7.66 30.37 -6.95
C PHE A 139 -8.63 29.28 -6.47
N LEU A 140 -8.67 28.13 -7.16
CA LEU A 140 -9.55 27.00 -6.83
C LEU A 140 -9.27 26.45 -5.42
N VAL A 141 -8.00 26.45 -5.02
CA VAL A 141 -7.57 26.08 -3.67
C VAL A 141 -8.02 27.11 -2.64
N SER A 142 -7.89 28.40 -2.96
CA SER A 142 -8.33 29.50 -2.07
C SER A 142 -9.84 29.50 -1.81
N VAL A 143 -10.65 28.88 -2.67
CA VAL A 143 -12.10 28.72 -2.50
C VAL A 143 -12.51 27.32 -2.00
N ASN A 144 -11.55 26.55 -1.47
CA ASN A 144 -11.76 25.25 -0.84
C ASN A 144 -12.37 24.16 -1.76
N LEU A 145 -12.13 24.24 -3.08
CA LEU A 145 -12.57 23.21 -4.05
C LEU A 145 -11.69 21.93 -4.07
N GLY A 146 -10.75 21.81 -3.13
CA GLY A 146 -10.02 20.57 -2.81
C GLY A 146 -9.47 19.79 -4.01
N LEU A 147 -9.72 18.48 -4.03
CA LEU A 147 -9.22 17.49 -5.00
C LEU A 147 -9.76 17.69 -6.43
N ALA A 148 -10.97 18.24 -6.55
CA ALA A 148 -11.57 18.56 -7.86
C ALA A 148 -10.73 19.59 -8.62
N ALA A 149 -10.06 20.51 -7.91
CA ALA A 149 -9.15 21.48 -8.51
C ALA A 149 -7.96 20.80 -9.21
N ILE A 150 -7.39 19.75 -8.61
CA ILE A 150 -6.26 19.01 -9.17
C ILE A 150 -6.68 18.28 -10.45
N GLY A 151 -7.79 17.54 -10.43
CA GLY A 151 -8.31 16.85 -11.60
C GLY A 151 -8.64 17.80 -12.76
N VAL A 152 -9.26 18.94 -12.48
CA VAL A 152 -9.56 19.97 -13.48
C VAL A 152 -8.28 20.53 -14.10
N ILE A 153 -7.29 20.92 -13.28
CA ILE A 153 -6.05 21.51 -13.77
C ILE A 153 -5.21 20.51 -14.58
N LEU A 154 -5.13 19.26 -14.13
CA LEU A 154 -4.44 18.20 -14.85
C LEU A 154 -5.14 17.83 -16.16
N GLY A 155 -6.48 17.76 -16.17
CA GLY A 155 -7.26 17.53 -17.38
C GLY A 155 -7.04 18.64 -18.41
N LEU A 156 -7.12 19.90 -17.99
CA LEU A 156 -6.83 21.05 -18.85
C LEU A 156 -5.38 21.06 -19.37
N ARG A 157 -4.40 20.69 -18.54
CA ARG A 157 -2.99 20.55 -18.96
C ARG A 157 -2.84 19.49 -20.05
N LEU A 158 -3.41 18.31 -19.86
CA LEU A 158 -3.36 17.20 -20.81
C LEU A 158 -4.03 17.57 -22.14
N ILE A 159 -5.19 18.25 -22.09
CA ILE A 159 -5.84 18.78 -23.29
C ILE A 159 -4.91 19.76 -24.01
N GLY A 160 -4.27 20.68 -23.29
CA GLY A 160 -3.30 21.62 -23.86
C GLY A 160 -2.08 20.94 -24.51
N GLN A 161 -1.56 19.87 -23.90
CA GLN A 161 -0.47 19.06 -24.46
C GLN A 161 -0.91 18.34 -25.74
N GLY A 162 -2.05 17.66 -25.72
CA GLY A 162 -2.56 16.95 -26.89
C GLY A 162 -2.92 17.90 -28.03
N TRP A 163 -3.41 19.10 -27.71
CA TRP A 163 -3.61 20.20 -28.66
C TRP A 163 -2.30 20.60 -29.35
N THR A 164 -1.24 20.82 -28.57
CA THR A 164 0.09 21.16 -29.07
C THR A 164 0.59 20.08 -30.05
N MET A 165 0.44 18.80 -29.71
CA MET A 165 0.89 17.69 -30.56
C MET A 165 0.11 17.54 -31.86
N PHE A 166 -1.16 17.92 -31.84
CA PHE A 166 -2.00 17.87 -33.03
C PHE A 166 -1.66 18.99 -34.03
N PHE A 167 -1.42 20.19 -33.52
CA PHE A 167 -1.29 21.40 -34.33
C PHE A 167 0.15 21.87 -34.61
N VAL A 168 1.14 21.48 -33.80
CA VAL A 168 2.55 21.83 -34.06
C VAL A 168 3.05 21.07 -35.30
N PRO A 169 3.59 21.76 -36.32
CA PRO A 169 4.16 21.12 -37.50
C PRO A 169 5.30 20.16 -37.10
N GLU A 170 5.27 18.93 -37.62
CA GLU A 170 6.37 17.99 -37.47
C GLU A 170 7.55 18.51 -38.31
N LYS A 171 8.72 18.73 -37.69
CA LYS A 171 9.95 18.95 -38.47
C LYS A 171 10.12 17.72 -39.35
N ALA A 172 10.20 17.90 -40.66
CA ALA A 172 10.42 16.80 -41.59
C ALA A 172 11.71 16.09 -41.19
N VAL A 173 11.59 14.88 -40.66
CA VAL A 173 12.70 13.94 -40.66
C VAL A 173 12.99 13.70 -42.13
N GLU A 174 14.23 13.92 -42.56
CA GLU A 174 14.67 13.67 -43.93
C GLU A 174 14.15 12.30 -44.41
N SER A 175 13.70 12.24 -45.66
CA SER A 175 13.12 11.02 -46.24
C SER A 175 14.03 9.80 -45.99
N PRO A 176 13.46 8.62 -45.66
CA PRO A 176 14.22 7.39 -45.40
C PRO A 176 14.99 6.83 -46.61
N ASP A 177 14.97 7.51 -47.75
CA ASP A 177 15.55 7.06 -49.02
C ASP A 177 16.98 7.60 -49.29
N VAL A 178 17.58 8.34 -48.34
CA VAL A 178 18.99 8.75 -48.41
C VAL A 178 19.76 8.05 -47.29
N GLU A 179 20.70 7.16 -47.64
CA GLU A 179 21.61 6.58 -46.65
C GLU A 179 22.42 7.71 -45.99
N PRO A 180 22.33 7.90 -44.66
CA PRO A 180 23.05 8.98 -43.98
C PRO A 180 24.57 8.74 -44.08
N ASP A 181 25.33 9.79 -44.36
CA ASP A 181 26.80 9.69 -44.43
C ASP A 181 27.37 9.34 -43.05
N THR A 182 27.84 8.10 -42.90
CA THR A 182 28.34 7.54 -41.63
C THR A 182 29.70 8.08 -41.21
N ARG A 183 30.28 9.03 -41.96
CA ARG A 183 31.46 9.80 -41.53
C ARG A 183 31.12 10.89 -40.52
N TYR A 184 29.85 11.29 -40.42
CA TYR A 184 29.39 12.24 -39.41
C TYR A 184 29.10 11.53 -38.09
N HIS A 185 29.70 12.03 -37.01
CA HIS A 185 29.40 11.50 -35.69
C HIS A 185 27.92 11.74 -35.33
N PRO A 186 27.19 10.75 -34.78
CA PRO A 186 25.77 10.85 -34.43
C PRO A 186 25.47 11.89 -33.33
N ASP A 187 26.49 12.35 -32.60
CA ASP A 187 26.44 13.49 -31.69
C ASP A 187 27.06 14.75 -32.34
N ALA A 188 26.21 15.60 -32.92
CA ALA A 188 26.62 16.85 -33.56
C ALA A 188 27.31 17.84 -32.58
N HIS A 189 27.07 17.73 -31.27
CA HIS A 189 27.64 18.66 -30.28
C HIS A 189 29.12 18.41 -29.99
N LEU A 190 29.66 17.27 -30.43
CA LEU A 190 31.10 17.08 -30.41
C LEU A 190 31.80 18.04 -31.37
N GLY A 191 31.13 18.54 -32.41
CA GLY A 191 31.71 19.48 -33.38
C GLY A 191 32.93 18.89 -34.09
N LEU A 192 32.87 17.59 -34.42
CA LEU A 192 33.90 16.87 -35.15
C LEU A 192 33.66 17.02 -36.65
N ASP A 193 34.75 17.11 -37.41
CA ASP A 193 34.70 17.03 -38.86
C ASP A 193 34.43 15.59 -39.33
N PRO A 194 33.89 15.38 -40.54
CA PRO A 194 33.66 14.04 -41.08
C PRO A 194 34.97 13.25 -41.19
N SER A 195 35.03 12.05 -40.63
CA SER A 195 36.25 11.23 -40.61
C SER A 195 35.99 9.77 -41.00
N ASP A 196 36.96 9.16 -41.69
CA ASP A 196 36.95 7.72 -42.00
C ASP A 196 37.09 6.86 -40.72
N THR A 197 37.71 7.39 -39.67
CA THR A 197 37.78 6.74 -38.35
C THR A 197 36.40 6.59 -37.73
N ILE A 198 35.56 7.63 -37.82
CA ILE A 198 34.18 7.61 -37.33
C ILE A 198 33.39 6.56 -38.11
N LYS A 199 33.47 6.58 -39.43
CA LYS A 199 32.82 5.60 -40.31
C LYS A 199 33.22 4.16 -39.99
N ALA A 200 34.52 3.90 -39.83
CA ALA A 200 35.04 2.58 -39.51
C ALA A 200 34.52 2.03 -38.17
N MET A 201 34.18 2.89 -37.21
CA MET A 201 33.55 2.49 -35.95
C MET A 201 32.02 2.44 -36.04
N GLN A 202 31.39 3.32 -36.83
CA GLN A 202 29.95 3.47 -36.94
C GLN A 202 29.28 2.38 -37.78
N ASP A 203 29.85 2.03 -38.94
CA ASP A 203 29.27 1.05 -39.86
C ASP A 203 29.05 -0.33 -39.19
N PRO A 204 30.01 -0.90 -38.44
CA PRO A 204 29.79 -2.17 -37.73
C PRO A 204 28.74 -2.08 -36.63
N ILE A 205 28.55 -0.91 -36.02
CA ILE A 205 27.54 -0.70 -34.96
C ILE A 205 26.14 -0.67 -35.59
N LEU A 206 25.95 0.09 -36.66
CA LEU A 206 24.67 0.18 -37.38
C LEU A 206 24.22 -1.17 -37.95
N GLN A 207 25.16 -1.94 -38.52
CA GLN A 207 24.87 -3.29 -39.01
C GLN A 207 24.41 -4.24 -37.89
N LYS A 208 25.03 -4.16 -36.71
CA LYS A 208 24.61 -4.95 -35.54
C LYS A 208 23.24 -4.49 -35.02
N GLU A 209 23.00 -3.18 -34.98
CA GLU A 209 21.79 -2.62 -34.37
C GLU A 209 20.50 -2.96 -35.14
N ALA A 210 20.58 -3.04 -36.47
CA ALA A 210 19.47 -3.51 -37.31
C ALA A 210 18.99 -4.92 -36.92
N ILE A 211 19.90 -5.77 -36.41
CA ILE A 211 19.62 -7.13 -35.91
C ILE A 211 19.19 -7.08 -34.43
N MET A 212 19.72 -6.14 -33.64
CA MET A 212 19.51 -6.08 -32.18
C MET A 212 18.14 -5.58 -31.75
N THR A 213 17.34 -4.91 -32.59
CA THR A 213 16.02 -4.39 -32.17
C THR A 213 15.07 -5.51 -31.72
N ASN A 214 15.03 -6.64 -32.43
CA ASN A 214 14.25 -7.81 -32.01
C ASN A 214 14.87 -8.49 -30.78
N GLN A 215 16.19 -8.43 -30.64
CA GLN A 215 16.89 -8.98 -29.47
C GLN A 215 16.63 -8.15 -28.20
N ASN A 216 16.41 -6.83 -28.30
CA ASN A 216 16.00 -5.99 -27.17
C ASN A 216 14.67 -6.46 -26.59
N ILE A 217 13.68 -6.69 -27.46
CA ILE A 217 12.34 -7.16 -27.07
C ILE A 217 12.46 -8.53 -26.41
N PHE A 218 13.14 -9.48 -27.09
CA PHE A 218 13.34 -10.82 -26.58
C PHE A 218 14.04 -10.83 -25.21
N TRP A 219 15.08 -10.01 -25.04
CA TRP A 219 15.79 -9.89 -23.77
C TRP A 219 14.89 -9.37 -22.65
N CYS A 220 14.11 -8.31 -22.90
CA CYS A 220 13.18 -7.77 -21.91
C CYS A 220 12.11 -8.79 -21.53
N LEU A 221 11.49 -9.44 -22.53
CA LEU A 221 10.49 -10.48 -22.31
C LEU A 221 11.05 -11.67 -21.56
N THR A 222 12.30 -12.07 -21.83
CA THR A 222 12.97 -13.17 -21.11
C THR A 222 13.14 -12.83 -19.64
N LEU A 223 13.58 -11.61 -19.33
CA LEU A 223 13.79 -11.21 -17.95
C LEU A 223 12.47 -11.02 -17.19
N LEU A 224 11.43 -10.46 -17.85
CA LEU A 224 10.08 -10.41 -17.28
C LEU A 224 9.48 -11.80 -17.07
N ALA A 225 9.73 -12.74 -17.98
CA ALA A 225 9.31 -14.13 -17.80
C ALA A 225 10.03 -14.81 -16.64
N ILE A 226 11.33 -14.52 -16.44
CA ILE A 226 12.07 -15.01 -15.26
C ILE A 226 11.48 -14.43 -13.98
N LEU A 227 11.19 -13.12 -13.92
CA LEU A 227 10.54 -12.48 -12.76
C LEU A 227 9.16 -13.08 -12.49
N PHE A 228 8.35 -13.28 -13.53
CA PHE A 228 7.06 -13.96 -13.41
C PHE A 228 7.19 -15.36 -12.83
N VAL A 229 8.15 -16.14 -13.30
CA VAL A 229 8.41 -17.50 -12.78
C VAL A 229 8.87 -17.46 -11.32
N ILE A 230 9.72 -16.50 -10.95
CA ILE A 230 10.12 -16.28 -9.55
C ILE A 230 8.89 -16.00 -8.68
N HIS A 231 8.03 -15.06 -9.08
CA HIS A 231 6.80 -14.74 -8.36
C HIS A 231 5.85 -15.94 -8.30
N LEU A 232 5.72 -16.69 -9.38
CA LEU A 232 4.87 -17.89 -9.44
C LEU A 232 5.30 -18.94 -8.41
N PHE A 233 6.61 -19.19 -8.28
CA PHE A 233 7.15 -20.14 -7.31
C PHE A 233 7.14 -19.59 -5.89
N ARG A 234 7.34 -18.29 -5.70
CA ARG A 234 7.32 -17.67 -4.37
C ARG A 234 5.92 -17.61 -3.79
N VAL A 235 4.92 -17.37 -4.64
CA VAL A 235 3.50 -17.30 -4.25
C VAL A 235 2.85 -18.68 -4.24
N ASN A 236 3.56 -19.79 -4.52
CA ASN A 236 2.98 -21.14 -4.64
C ASN A 236 1.63 -21.12 -5.37
N GLY A 237 1.62 -20.54 -6.58
CA GLY A 237 0.38 -20.22 -7.29
C GLY A 237 -0.56 -21.42 -7.34
N GLU A 238 -1.79 -21.25 -6.84
CA GLU A 238 -2.87 -22.19 -7.16
C GLU A 238 -2.92 -22.30 -8.68
N TRP A 239 -2.99 -23.52 -9.22
CA TRP A 239 -3.08 -23.76 -10.66
C TRP A 239 -4.49 -23.39 -11.18
N SER A 240 -4.88 -22.14 -10.98
CA SER A 240 -6.18 -21.55 -11.28
C SER A 240 -5.97 -20.19 -11.95
N LEU A 241 -6.94 -19.73 -12.76
CA LEU A 241 -6.85 -18.43 -13.45
C LEU A 241 -6.69 -17.27 -12.45
N LEU A 242 -7.34 -17.36 -11.28
CA LEU A 242 -7.19 -16.41 -10.17
C LEU A 242 -5.80 -16.46 -9.54
N GLY A 243 -5.24 -17.67 -9.34
CA GLY A 243 -3.91 -17.87 -8.77
C GLY A 243 -2.77 -17.25 -9.59
N PHE A 244 -2.97 -17.03 -10.89
CA PHE A 244 -2.02 -16.33 -11.76
C PHE A 244 -2.12 -14.81 -11.75
N ILE A 245 -3.19 -14.22 -11.18
CA ILE A 245 -3.36 -12.76 -11.11
C ILE A 245 -2.23 -12.15 -10.28
N THR A 246 -1.93 -12.74 -9.11
CA THR A 246 -0.89 -12.23 -8.21
C THR A 246 0.51 -12.18 -8.87
N PRO A 247 1.06 -13.28 -9.42
CA PRO A 247 2.35 -13.23 -10.13
C PRO A 247 2.36 -12.29 -11.34
N PHE A 248 1.23 -12.17 -12.04
CA PHE A 248 1.12 -11.29 -13.20
C PHE A 248 1.14 -9.81 -12.79
N SER A 249 0.35 -9.42 -11.79
CA SER A 249 0.33 -8.07 -11.22
C SER A 249 1.71 -7.68 -10.68
N ALA A 250 2.39 -8.58 -9.95
CA ALA A 250 3.75 -8.37 -9.48
C ALA A 250 4.74 -8.09 -10.63
N THR A 251 4.66 -8.88 -11.71
CA THR A 251 5.54 -8.71 -12.89
C THR A 251 5.27 -7.40 -13.64
N ILE A 252 4.01 -6.95 -13.70
CA ILE A 252 3.66 -5.64 -14.25
C ILE A 252 4.26 -4.52 -13.38
N GLY A 253 4.17 -4.67 -12.06
CA GLY A 253 4.83 -3.77 -11.10
C GLY A 253 6.34 -3.65 -11.36
N ASP A 254 7.02 -4.76 -11.59
CA ASP A 254 8.45 -4.78 -11.94
C ASP A 254 8.75 -4.02 -13.24
N ALA A 255 7.92 -4.22 -14.28
CA ALA A 255 8.07 -3.50 -15.54
C ALA A 255 7.87 -1.99 -15.37
N ALA A 256 6.87 -1.58 -14.57
CA ALA A 256 6.60 -0.19 -14.27
C ALA A 256 7.75 0.46 -13.47
N LEU A 257 8.25 -0.23 -12.44
CA LEU A 257 9.41 0.22 -11.65
C LEU A 257 10.66 0.33 -12.52
N ALA A 258 10.89 -0.60 -13.44
CA ALA A 258 12.00 -0.52 -14.40
C ALA A 258 11.92 0.72 -15.30
N LEU A 259 10.73 1.04 -15.84
CA LEU A 259 10.54 2.27 -16.60
C LEU A 259 10.82 3.50 -15.74
N LEU A 260 10.30 3.53 -14.52
CA LEU A 260 10.50 4.64 -13.59
C LEU A 260 11.99 4.88 -13.29
N ILE A 261 12.71 3.84 -12.87
CA ILE A 261 14.13 3.89 -12.55
C ILE A 261 14.94 4.34 -13.77
N ALA A 262 14.60 3.83 -14.96
CA ALA A 262 15.29 4.21 -16.18
C ALA A 262 15.12 5.71 -16.47
N VAL A 263 13.91 6.25 -16.36
CA VAL A 263 13.58 7.64 -16.70
C VAL A 263 14.05 8.64 -15.65
N VAL A 264 13.83 8.33 -14.37
CA VAL A 264 14.06 9.24 -13.24
C VAL A 264 15.51 9.22 -12.78
N LEU A 265 16.20 8.08 -12.89
CA LEU A 265 17.54 7.90 -12.32
C LEU A 265 18.62 7.62 -13.38
N LEU A 266 18.49 6.54 -14.16
CA LEU A 266 19.59 6.04 -14.99
C LEU A 266 19.87 6.90 -16.22
N LEU A 267 18.83 7.32 -16.95
CA LEU A 267 18.98 8.17 -18.13
C LEU A 267 19.52 9.57 -17.80
N PRO A 268 19.05 10.28 -16.76
CA PRO A 268 19.63 11.55 -16.34
C PRO A 268 21.12 11.44 -16.04
N ILE A 269 21.51 10.43 -15.26
CA ILE A 269 22.92 10.18 -14.94
C ILE A 269 23.74 9.98 -16.22
N ARG A 270 23.23 9.19 -17.18
CA ARG A 270 23.90 8.96 -18.47
C ARG A 270 23.98 10.21 -19.33
N LEU A 271 22.95 11.06 -19.35
CA LEU A 271 22.93 12.31 -20.12
C LEU A 271 23.84 13.37 -19.50
N ILE A 272 23.88 13.49 -18.17
CA ILE A 272 24.80 14.37 -17.43
C ILE A 272 26.24 13.92 -17.67
N TRP A 273 26.51 12.61 -17.49
CA TRP A 273 27.82 12.03 -17.81
C TRP A 273 28.20 12.27 -19.28
N ARG A 274 27.23 12.16 -20.20
CA ARG A 274 27.45 12.45 -21.62
C ARG A 274 27.90 13.87 -21.85
N SER A 275 27.20 14.84 -21.28
CA SER A 275 27.54 16.26 -21.41
C SER A 275 28.91 16.57 -20.78
N ALA A 276 29.16 16.08 -19.57
CA ALA A 276 30.39 16.33 -18.83
C ALA A 276 31.64 15.74 -19.51
N SER A 277 31.50 14.63 -20.23
CA SER A 277 32.63 13.94 -20.88
C SER A 277 32.91 14.37 -22.33
N ARG A 278 32.12 15.28 -22.91
CA ARG A 278 32.30 15.78 -24.30
C ARG A 278 33.72 16.27 -24.61
N PRO A 279 34.41 17.04 -23.75
CA PRO A 279 35.77 17.51 -24.06
C PRO A 279 36.79 16.36 -24.17
N ILE A 280 36.66 15.36 -23.29
CA ILE A 280 37.51 14.16 -23.28
C ILE A 280 37.24 13.33 -24.53
N GLU A 281 35.96 13.16 -24.88
CA GLU A 281 35.52 12.45 -26.09
C GLU A 281 36.07 13.09 -27.36
N ARG A 282 35.96 14.41 -27.49
CA ARG A 282 36.52 15.16 -28.63
C ARG A 282 38.04 14.96 -28.76
N SER A 283 38.76 15.06 -27.65
CA SER A 283 40.21 14.84 -27.65
C SER A 283 40.58 13.41 -28.04
N ALA A 284 39.77 12.43 -27.62
CA ALA A 284 39.97 11.03 -27.96
C ALA A 284 39.73 10.77 -29.45
N TRP A 285 38.66 11.33 -30.04
CA TRP A 285 38.40 11.25 -31.49
C TRP A 285 39.56 11.82 -32.31
N ASN A 286 40.01 13.04 -31.99
CA ASN A 286 41.15 13.68 -32.67
C ASN A 286 42.44 12.84 -32.55
N ARG A 287 42.63 12.14 -31.41
CA ARG A 287 43.76 11.23 -31.23
C ARG A 287 43.67 10.02 -32.14
N PHE A 288 42.48 9.44 -32.31
CA PHE A 288 42.28 8.30 -33.21
C PHE A 288 42.39 8.67 -34.68
N ASP A 289 41.94 9.87 -35.06
CA ASP A 289 42.17 10.41 -36.41
C ASP A 289 43.67 10.54 -36.69
N HIS A 290 44.42 11.12 -35.75
CA HIS A 290 45.87 11.23 -35.87
C HIS A 290 46.57 9.85 -35.97
N LEU A 291 46.12 8.84 -35.20
CA LEU A 291 46.66 7.48 -35.30
C LEU A 291 46.36 6.85 -36.66
N HIS A 292 45.14 7.07 -37.18
CA HIS A 292 44.70 6.55 -38.47
C HIS A 292 45.49 7.19 -39.63
N GLU A 293 45.62 8.52 -39.63
CA GLU A 293 46.38 9.28 -40.65
C GLU A 293 47.85 8.90 -40.71
N ASN A 294 48.46 8.56 -39.57
CA ASN A 294 49.88 8.20 -39.47
C ASN A 294 50.14 6.70 -39.46
N ALA A 295 49.12 5.86 -39.67
CA ALA A 295 49.19 4.39 -39.64
C ALA A 295 49.88 3.83 -38.37
N LEU A 296 49.58 4.44 -37.21
CA LEU A 296 50.14 4.05 -35.91
C LEU A 296 49.22 3.07 -35.18
N GLU A 297 49.82 2.05 -34.56
CA GLU A 297 49.08 1.06 -33.77
C GLU A 297 48.67 1.63 -32.39
N PRO A 298 47.41 1.41 -31.94
CA PRO A 298 46.96 1.89 -30.65
C PRO A 298 47.58 1.10 -29.49
N THR A 299 48.07 1.83 -28.49
CA THR A 299 48.52 1.35 -27.19
C THR A 299 47.39 0.67 -26.40
N LEU A 300 47.70 -0.03 -25.30
CA LEU A 300 46.69 -0.65 -24.44
C LEU A 300 45.69 0.37 -23.87
N ALA A 301 46.16 1.55 -23.46
CA ALA A 301 45.30 2.63 -22.96
C ALA A 301 44.38 3.16 -24.07
N GLU A 302 44.89 3.30 -25.30
CA GLU A 302 44.09 3.69 -26.46
C GLU A 302 43.06 2.60 -26.81
N ARG A 303 43.38 1.30 -26.69
CA ARG A 303 42.37 0.24 -26.89
C ARG A 303 41.21 0.34 -25.89
N SER A 304 41.49 0.64 -24.62
CA SER A 304 40.45 0.91 -23.62
C SER A 304 39.64 2.17 -23.96
N LEU A 305 40.31 3.22 -24.43
CA LEU A 305 39.64 4.46 -24.87
C LEU A 305 38.77 4.22 -26.11
N LYS A 306 39.21 3.39 -27.06
CA LYS A 306 38.43 2.95 -28.22
C LYS A 306 37.16 2.21 -27.79
N PHE A 307 37.27 1.26 -26.86
CA PHE A 307 36.11 0.57 -26.32
C PHE A 307 35.11 1.55 -25.68
N TRP A 308 35.61 2.54 -24.94
CA TRP A 308 34.77 3.60 -24.39
C TRP A 308 34.10 4.44 -25.49
N LEU A 309 34.83 4.87 -26.52
CA LEU A 309 34.29 5.61 -27.67
C LEU A 309 33.21 4.81 -28.42
N GLU A 310 33.41 3.51 -28.63
CA GLU A 310 32.41 2.64 -29.26
C GLU A 310 31.10 2.60 -28.44
N ARG A 311 31.20 2.53 -27.10
CA ARG A 311 30.02 2.59 -26.21
C ARG A 311 29.34 3.95 -26.24
N ARG A 312 30.10 5.04 -26.34
CA ARG A 312 29.59 6.41 -26.47
C ARG A 312 28.84 6.60 -27.79
N MET A 313 29.43 6.16 -28.88
CA MET A 313 28.83 6.20 -30.20
C MET A 313 27.57 5.34 -30.26
N THR A 314 27.60 4.12 -29.72
CA THR A 314 26.43 3.24 -29.63
C THR A 314 25.29 3.97 -28.91
N PHE A 315 25.56 4.57 -27.75
CA PHE A 315 24.55 5.32 -27.01
C PHE A 315 24.02 6.55 -27.79
N ALA A 316 24.87 7.25 -28.54
CA ALA A 316 24.45 8.38 -29.37
C ALA A 316 23.52 7.93 -30.51
N ILE A 317 23.79 6.79 -31.15
CA ILE A 317 22.91 6.21 -32.17
C ILE A 317 21.58 5.77 -31.55
N GLU A 318 21.62 5.09 -30.41
CA GLU A 318 20.42 4.65 -29.69
C GLU A 318 19.51 5.84 -29.32
N ILE A 319 20.08 6.98 -28.89
CA ILE A 319 19.31 8.20 -28.62
C ILE A 319 18.63 8.73 -29.88
N ASN A 320 19.30 8.68 -31.03
CA ASN A 320 18.69 9.05 -32.31
C ASN A 320 17.57 8.09 -32.73
N GLN A 321 17.66 6.81 -32.39
CA GLN A 321 16.58 5.83 -32.63
C GLN A 321 15.40 5.99 -31.65
N ILE A 322 15.69 6.31 -30.38
CA ILE A 322 14.67 6.67 -29.38
C ILE A 322 13.87 7.90 -29.86
N ARG A 323 14.53 8.85 -30.52
CA ARG A 323 13.89 10.04 -31.12
C ARG A 323 12.93 9.68 -32.26
N SER A 324 13.27 8.67 -33.06
CA SER A 324 12.53 8.32 -34.29
C SER A 324 11.44 7.26 -34.08
N SER A 325 11.57 6.36 -33.09
CA SER A 325 10.65 5.23 -32.89
C SER A 325 10.21 5.06 -31.44
N LEU A 326 8.89 5.22 -31.17
CA LEU A 326 8.29 5.01 -29.85
C LEU A 326 8.41 3.56 -29.35
N SER A 327 8.29 2.59 -30.26
CA SER A 327 8.46 1.18 -29.91
C SER A 327 9.90 0.89 -29.46
N TYR A 328 10.87 1.42 -30.21
CA TYR A 328 12.28 1.30 -29.83
C TYR A 328 12.54 2.00 -28.49
N ALA A 329 11.99 3.20 -28.29
CA ALA A 329 12.09 3.94 -27.04
C ALA A 329 11.59 3.12 -25.84
N PHE A 330 10.37 2.59 -25.90
CA PHE A 330 9.77 1.80 -24.83
C PHE A 330 10.66 0.62 -24.42
N TRP A 331 11.00 -0.25 -25.39
CA TRP A 331 11.79 -1.44 -25.12
C TRP A 331 13.22 -1.12 -24.67
N ARG A 332 13.79 -0.02 -25.17
CA ARG A 332 15.13 0.40 -24.79
C ARG A 332 15.17 0.96 -23.36
N ILE A 333 14.20 1.78 -23.00
CA ILE A 333 14.07 2.33 -21.64
C ILE A 333 13.85 1.20 -20.65
N LEU A 334 12.94 0.27 -20.98
CA LEU A 334 12.69 -0.92 -20.17
C LEU A 334 13.98 -1.74 -19.97
N ARG A 335 14.75 -1.99 -21.05
CA ARG A 335 16.04 -2.69 -20.99
C ARG A 335 17.06 -1.99 -20.09
N ILE A 336 17.05 -0.66 -20.01
CA ILE A 336 17.96 0.10 -19.15
C ILE A 336 17.62 -0.08 -17.68
N GLY A 337 16.33 -0.08 -17.33
CA GLY A 337 15.86 -0.17 -15.95
C GLY A 337 15.84 -1.59 -15.38
N LEU A 338 15.43 -2.56 -16.19
CA LEU A 338 15.18 -3.94 -15.79
C LEU A 338 16.31 -4.60 -14.97
N PRO A 339 17.61 -4.46 -15.31
CA PRO A 339 18.69 -5.03 -14.48
C PRO A 339 18.69 -4.48 -13.05
N LEU A 340 18.52 -3.16 -12.87
CA LEU A 340 18.53 -2.55 -11.56
C LEU A 340 17.26 -2.90 -10.79
N THR A 341 16.11 -2.96 -11.46
CA THR A 341 14.87 -3.48 -10.86
C THR A 341 15.03 -4.91 -10.38
N ALA A 342 15.58 -5.80 -11.19
CA ALA A 342 15.81 -7.19 -10.80
C ALA A 342 16.75 -7.30 -9.59
N VAL A 343 17.78 -6.45 -9.51
CA VAL A 343 18.65 -6.38 -8.32
C VAL A 343 17.87 -5.90 -7.11
N ILE A 344 17.09 -4.81 -7.23
CA ILE A 344 16.27 -4.26 -6.13
C ILE A 344 15.27 -5.31 -5.63
N VAL A 345 14.53 -5.96 -6.53
CA VAL A 345 13.57 -7.02 -6.20
C VAL A 345 14.29 -8.19 -5.51
N ALA A 346 15.45 -8.61 -6.02
CA ALA A 346 16.21 -9.73 -5.46
C ALA A 346 16.80 -9.42 -4.07
N ILE A 347 17.18 -8.18 -3.80
CA ILE A 347 17.71 -7.78 -2.49
C ILE A 347 16.62 -7.30 -1.55
N ASN A 348 15.37 -7.14 -1.97
CA ASN A 348 14.30 -6.57 -1.14
C ASN A 348 14.15 -7.29 0.22
N SER A 349 14.30 -8.62 0.26
CA SER A 349 14.30 -9.39 1.51
C SER A 349 15.44 -9.02 2.47
N ILE A 350 16.56 -8.49 1.98
CA ILE A 350 17.70 -7.98 2.78
C ILE A 350 17.34 -6.63 3.42
N TRP A 351 16.42 -5.87 2.82
CA TRP A 351 15.99 -4.56 3.33
C TRP A 351 14.93 -4.71 4.43
N GLY A 352 14.68 -5.90 4.97
CA GLY A 352 13.65 -6.16 5.98
C GLY A 352 12.25 -6.08 5.38
N PHE A 353 11.30 -6.78 5.99
CA PHE A 353 9.89 -6.76 5.59
C PHE A 353 9.40 -5.34 5.41
N SER A 354 9.06 -4.95 4.18
CA SER A 354 8.19 -3.80 3.96
C SER A 354 7.02 -4.22 3.09
N TRP A 355 5.84 -3.99 3.64
CA TRP A 355 4.59 -4.02 2.92
C TRP A 355 4.64 -3.16 1.63
N TYR A 356 5.50 -2.13 1.61
CA TYR A 356 5.63 -1.14 0.54
C TYR A 356 6.53 -1.52 -0.64
N PHE A 357 7.47 -2.47 -0.49
CA PHE A 357 8.48 -2.76 -1.53
C PHE A 357 8.44 -4.19 -2.07
N ASN A 358 7.56 -5.06 -1.56
CA ASN A 358 7.32 -6.38 -2.15
C ASN A 358 6.30 -6.26 -3.29
N SER A 359 6.69 -6.67 -4.51
CA SER A 359 5.82 -6.71 -5.69
C SER A 359 4.58 -7.59 -5.49
N GLU A 360 4.62 -8.55 -4.56
CA GLU A 360 3.50 -9.42 -4.18
C GLU A 360 2.39 -8.66 -3.44
N ASN A 361 2.70 -7.57 -2.73
CA ASN A 361 1.71 -6.78 -2.01
C ASN A 361 0.89 -5.86 -2.94
N TRP A 362 1.39 -5.59 -4.15
CA TRP A 362 0.55 -5.01 -5.20
C TRP A 362 -0.63 -5.91 -5.51
N ALA A 363 -0.47 -7.23 -5.36
CA ALA A 363 -1.60 -8.13 -5.50
C ALA A 363 -2.55 -8.03 -4.31
N SER A 364 -2.06 -7.92 -3.07
CA SER A 364 -2.92 -7.66 -1.90
C SER A 364 -3.72 -6.36 -2.05
N ALA A 365 -3.09 -5.28 -2.54
CA ALA A 365 -3.80 -4.02 -2.83
C ALA A 365 -4.85 -4.17 -3.95
N VAL A 366 -4.56 -4.97 -4.98
CA VAL A 366 -5.54 -5.31 -6.02
C VAL A 366 -6.67 -6.16 -5.46
N TRP A 367 -6.37 -7.13 -4.59
CA TRP A 367 -7.36 -7.96 -3.93
C TRP A 367 -8.25 -7.14 -3.01
N GLN A 368 -7.66 -6.32 -2.13
CA GLN A 368 -8.37 -5.33 -1.33
C GLN A 368 -9.33 -4.49 -2.20
N ALA A 369 -8.85 -3.93 -3.31
CA ALA A 369 -9.68 -3.13 -4.21
C ALA A 369 -10.85 -3.94 -4.83
N ILE A 370 -10.64 -5.22 -5.12
CA ILE A 370 -11.66 -6.10 -5.69
C ILE A 370 -12.66 -6.56 -4.62
N THR A 371 -12.20 -6.78 -3.38
CA THR A 371 -12.98 -7.37 -2.30
C THR A 371 -13.72 -6.34 -1.47
N GLN A 372 -13.18 -5.12 -1.27
CA GLN A 372 -13.72 -4.12 -0.34
C GLN A 372 -15.21 -3.82 -0.53
N GLU A 373 -15.69 -3.72 -1.78
CA GLU A 373 -17.11 -3.46 -2.07
C GLU A 373 -18.00 -4.70 -1.94
N ARG A 374 -17.40 -5.89 -1.85
CA ARG A 374 -18.09 -7.18 -1.82
C ARG A 374 -18.25 -7.74 -0.41
N VAL A 375 -17.40 -7.34 0.53
CA VAL A 375 -17.36 -7.89 1.89
C VAL A 375 -18.74 -7.90 2.54
N ASP A 376 -19.46 -6.79 2.51
CA ASP A 376 -20.80 -6.67 3.10
C ASP A 376 -21.79 -7.65 2.48
N VAL A 377 -21.85 -7.69 1.15
CA VAL A 377 -22.78 -8.58 0.42
C VAL A 377 -22.44 -10.05 0.69
N TRP A 378 -21.14 -10.36 0.78
CA TRP A 378 -20.66 -11.68 1.13
C TRP A 378 -21.06 -12.07 2.54
N ARG A 379 -20.75 -11.21 3.52
CA ARG A 379 -21.02 -11.46 4.94
C ARG A 379 -22.50 -11.58 5.23
N GLU A 380 -23.33 -10.71 4.63
CA GLU A 380 -24.78 -10.78 4.73
C GLU A 380 -25.28 -12.14 4.24
N ALA A 381 -24.97 -12.51 2.99
CA ALA A 381 -25.40 -13.78 2.41
C ALA A 381 -24.88 -15.00 3.19
N MET A 382 -23.63 -14.95 3.64
CA MET A 382 -23.01 -15.99 4.47
C MET A 382 -23.80 -16.21 5.76
N ALA A 383 -24.16 -15.13 6.46
CA ALA A 383 -24.89 -15.21 7.71
C ALA A 383 -26.36 -15.60 7.49
N GLU A 384 -27.01 -15.18 6.40
CA GLU A 384 -28.39 -15.58 6.08
C GLU A 384 -28.53 -17.09 5.90
N ASP A 385 -27.67 -17.70 5.08
CA ASP A 385 -27.70 -19.14 4.82
C ASP A 385 -27.42 -19.95 6.09
N VAL A 386 -26.47 -19.49 6.90
CA VAL A 386 -26.17 -20.14 8.18
C VAL A 386 -27.33 -20.01 9.17
N GLU A 387 -27.96 -18.84 9.26
CA GLU A 387 -29.13 -18.65 10.13
C GLU A 387 -30.30 -19.53 9.70
N GLN A 388 -30.64 -19.54 8.41
CA GLN A 388 -31.71 -20.39 7.87
C GLN A 388 -31.45 -21.87 8.18
N HIS A 389 -30.20 -22.33 8.00
CA HIS A 389 -29.80 -23.69 8.32
C HIS A 389 -29.91 -24.00 9.81
N ALA A 390 -29.44 -23.09 10.67
CA ALA A 390 -29.48 -23.26 12.13
C ALA A 390 -30.93 -23.34 12.64
N LEU A 391 -31.80 -22.43 12.19
CA LEU A 391 -33.23 -22.41 12.52
C LEU A 391 -33.94 -23.68 12.05
N ALA A 392 -33.61 -24.18 10.84
CA ALA A 392 -34.16 -25.43 10.32
C ALA A 392 -33.78 -26.67 11.17
N ARG A 393 -32.66 -26.61 11.91
CA ARG A 393 -32.25 -27.64 12.87
C ARG A 393 -32.79 -27.43 14.28
N GLY A 394 -33.61 -26.41 14.49
CA GLY A 394 -34.26 -26.11 15.77
C GLY A 394 -33.38 -25.36 16.76
N ILE A 395 -32.30 -24.71 16.29
CA ILE A 395 -31.56 -23.74 17.12
C ILE A 395 -32.45 -22.51 17.31
N ALA A 396 -32.56 -22.02 18.55
CA ALA A 396 -33.35 -20.84 18.85
C ALA A 396 -32.75 -19.59 18.16
N PRO A 397 -33.55 -18.62 17.69
CA PRO A 397 -33.04 -17.44 16.98
C PRO A 397 -31.94 -16.68 17.74
N ASP A 398 -32.10 -16.50 19.05
CA ASP A 398 -31.14 -15.83 19.95
C ASP A 398 -29.87 -16.67 20.23
N LYS A 399 -29.84 -17.92 19.75
CA LYS A 399 -28.72 -18.86 19.92
C LYS A 399 -28.00 -19.19 18.62
N VAL A 400 -28.42 -18.60 17.49
CA VAL A 400 -27.80 -18.86 16.18
C VAL A 400 -26.34 -18.41 16.18
N PHE A 401 -26.07 -17.18 16.58
CA PHE A 401 -24.72 -16.58 16.62
C PHE A 401 -24.17 -16.42 18.05
N ALA A 402 -24.79 -17.09 19.04
CA ALA A 402 -24.27 -17.12 20.39
C ALA A 402 -23.19 -18.20 20.56
N ILE A 403 -22.16 -17.91 21.36
CA ILE A 403 -21.16 -18.89 21.80
C ILE A 403 -21.36 -19.24 23.27
N GLU A 404 -21.03 -20.48 23.63
CA GLU A 404 -21.10 -20.99 25.00
C GLU A 404 -19.76 -21.66 25.37
N PRO A 405 -18.76 -20.88 25.81
CA PRO A 405 -17.43 -21.42 26.10
C PRO A 405 -17.44 -22.40 27.27
N GLU A 406 -16.68 -23.49 27.11
CA GLU A 406 -16.62 -24.56 28.11
C GLU A 406 -16.06 -24.06 29.45
N GLY A 407 -16.81 -24.29 30.54
CA GLY A 407 -16.40 -23.91 31.89
C GLY A 407 -16.69 -22.46 32.27
N VAL A 408 -17.40 -21.71 31.43
CA VAL A 408 -18.06 -20.45 31.82
C VAL A 408 -19.41 -20.80 32.44
N SER A 409 -19.63 -20.36 33.68
CA SER A 409 -20.91 -20.49 34.37
C SER A 409 -21.60 -19.14 34.44
N ASP A 410 -22.94 -19.12 34.48
CA ASP A 410 -23.71 -17.87 34.55
C ASP A 410 -23.35 -16.99 35.75
N THR A 411 -22.98 -17.60 36.90
CA THR A 411 -22.81 -16.89 38.17
C THR A 411 -21.38 -16.85 38.72
N GLY A 412 -20.46 -17.64 38.17
CA GLY A 412 -19.09 -17.76 38.67
C GLY A 412 -18.11 -16.77 38.07
N ASP A 413 -16.99 -16.53 38.75
CA ASP A 413 -15.87 -15.75 38.21
C ASP A 413 -15.18 -16.53 37.08
N PHE A 414 -14.75 -15.82 36.05
CA PHE A 414 -13.97 -16.42 34.96
C PHE A 414 -13.01 -15.40 34.34
N SER A 415 -12.10 -15.89 33.52
CA SER A 415 -11.17 -15.06 32.76
C SER A 415 -11.05 -15.56 31.33
N PHE A 416 -10.63 -14.68 30.43
CA PHE A 416 -10.31 -15.02 29.04
C PHE A 416 -9.20 -14.11 28.52
N ILE A 417 -8.55 -14.54 27.46
CA ILE A 417 -7.48 -13.76 26.81
C ILE A 417 -8.03 -13.10 25.56
N VAL A 418 -7.61 -11.87 25.27
CA VAL A 418 -7.85 -11.19 24.00
C VAL A 418 -6.52 -10.77 23.40
N ILE A 419 -6.32 -11.03 22.11
CA ILE A 419 -5.11 -10.67 21.36
C ILE A 419 -5.46 -10.41 19.90
N GLY A 420 -5.07 -9.27 19.33
CA GLY A 420 -5.28 -8.93 17.91
C GLY A 420 -4.02 -9.11 17.07
N ASP A 421 -4.16 -9.14 15.75
CA ASP A 421 -3.08 -8.89 14.78
C ASP A 421 -1.89 -9.84 14.98
N THR A 422 -2.19 -11.13 15.01
CA THR A 422 -1.21 -12.15 15.46
C THR A 422 -0.36 -12.70 14.32
N GLY A 423 -0.93 -12.92 13.13
CA GLY A 423 -0.48 -13.99 12.22
C GLY A 423 0.63 -13.68 11.21
N GLU A 424 1.82 -13.27 11.64
CA GLU A 424 3.00 -13.14 10.75
C GLU A 424 3.90 -14.39 10.69
N GLY A 425 3.83 -15.27 11.68
CA GLY A 425 4.65 -16.49 11.76
C GLY A 425 6.14 -16.23 12.06
N ASP A 426 6.50 -15.01 12.45
CA ASP A 426 7.87 -14.56 12.62
C ASP A 426 8.28 -14.46 14.11
N PRO A 427 9.55 -14.11 14.43
CA PRO A 427 10.00 -13.95 15.81
C PRO A 427 9.17 -13.00 16.68
N SER A 428 8.56 -11.95 16.14
CA SER A 428 7.70 -11.02 16.91
C SER A 428 6.49 -11.76 17.48
N GLN A 429 5.77 -12.51 16.66
CA GLN A 429 4.64 -13.32 17.12
C GLN A 429 5.07 -14.39 18.14
N GLN A 430 6.16 -15.09 17.87
CA GLN A 430 6.67 -16.14 18.76
C GLN A 430 7.10 -15.60 20.14
N SER A 431 7.39 -14.29 20.24
CA SER A 431 7.85 -13.68 21.49
C SER A 431 6.81 -13.75 22.62
N LEU A 432 5.50 -13.82 22.30
CA LEU A 432 4.43 -13.93 23.29
C LEU A 432 4.07 -15.37 23.69
N HIS A 433 4.56 -16.38 22.95
CA HIS A 433 4.15 -17.78 23.12
C HIS A 433 4.15 -18.23 24.59
N ASP A 434 5.27 -18.06 25.29
CA ASP A 434 5.41 -18.56 26.66
C ASP A 434 4.45 -17.87 27.64
N GLN A 435 4.17 -16.59 27.44
CA GLN A 435 3.27 -15.82 28.30
C GLN A 435 1.80 -16.20 28.06
N ILE A 436 1.40 -16.40 26.79
CA ILE A 436 0.04 -16.85 26.44
C ILE A 436 -0.22 -18.23 27.00
N ILE A 437 0.72 -19.17 26.86
CA ILE A 437 0.59 -20.53 27.43
C ILE A 437 0.54 -20.47 28.96
N ALA A 438 1.39 -19.66 29.60
CA ALA A 438 1.39 -19.50 31.05
C ALA A 438 0.05 -18.93 31.57
N ALA A 439 -0.54 -17.95 30.88
CA ALA A 439 -1.85 -17.41 31.20
C ALA A 439 -2.96 -18.46 30.96
N GLY A 440 -2.94 -19.14 29.81
CA GLY A 440 -3.93 -20.15 29.43
C GLY A 440 -3.99 -21.39 30.33
N ASN A 441 -2.88 -21.71 31.01
CA ASN A 441 -2.82 -22.82 31.97
C ASN A 441 -3.54 -22.54 33.29
N ARG A 442 -3.96 -21.29 33.54
CA ARG A 442 -4.73 -20.94 34.75
C ARG A 442 -6.15 -21.48 34.63
N GLU A 443 -6.66 -22.06 35.71
CA GLU A 443 -8.01 -22.63 35.72
C GLU A 443 -9.10 -21.59 35.48
N SER A 444 -8.88 -20.33 35.89
CA SER A 444 -9.80 -19.22 35.66
C SER A 444 -9.94 -18.87 34.17
N VAL A 445 -8.89 -19.07 33.36
CA VAL A 445 -8.91 -18.79 31.92
C VAL A 445 -9.69 -19.87 31.19
N LYS A 446 -10.79 -19.48 30.54
CA LYS A 446 -11.73 -20.41 29.90
C LYS A 446 -11.60 -20.49 28.38
N PHE A 447 -11.21 -19.39 27.73
CA PHE A 447 -11.06 -19.31 26.28
C PHE A 447 -10.12 -18.14 25.89
N LEU A 448 -9.79 -18.06 24.60
CA LEU A 448 -9.06 -16.96 23.97
C LEU A 448 -9.85 -16.39 22.79
N ILE A 449 -9.80 -15.08 22.60
CA ILE A 449 -10.35 -14.37 21.44
C ILE A 449 -9.23 -13.75 20.63
N LEU A 450 -9.24 -14.00 19.32
CA LEU A 450 -8.45 -13.26 18.34
C LEU A 450 -9.26 -12.06 17.86
N SER A 451 -8.81 -10.84 18.17
CA SER A 451 -9.56 -9.61 17.93
C SER A 451 -9.06 -8.87 16.68
N SER A 452 -9.34 -9.44 15.50
CA SER A 452 -8.91 -8.94 14.17
C SER A 452 -7.58 -9.49 13.66
N ASP A 453 -7.40 -9.42 12.33
CA ASP A 453 -6.25 -9.81 11.53
C ASP A 453 -5.55 -11.09 12.00
N VAL A 454 -6.24 -12.21 11.77
CA VAL A 454 -5.77 -13.51 12.27
C VAL A 454 -4.56 -13.99 11.48
N ILE A 455 -4.54 -13.83 10.15
CA ILE A 455 -3.48 -14.33 9.27
C ILE A 455 -3.01 -13.29 8.25
N TYR A 456 -1.73 -12.95 8.32
CA TYR A 456 -1.04 -12.15 7.30
C TYR A 456 -0.41 -13.04 6.21
N PRO A 457 -0.27 -12.50 4.98
CA PRO A 457 -0.65 -11.16 4.55
C PRO A 457 -2.07 -11.04 4.00
N ASP A 458 -2.79 -12.14 3.76
CA ASP A 458 -4.06 -12.12 3.02
C ASP A 458 -5.06 -13.22 3.43
N GLY A 459 -4.98 -13.75 4.67
CA GLY A 459 -6.02 -14.64 5.20
C GLY A 459 -6.02 -16.08 4.67
N LYS A 460 -5.00 -16.47 3.90
CA LYS A 460 -4.99 -17.75 3.17
C LYS A 460 -4.87 -18.97 4.08
N MET A 461 -5.64 -20.01 3.74
CA MET A 461 -5.63 -21.30 4.46
C MET A 461 -4.22 -21.91 4.62
N ARG A 462 -3.34 -21.75 3.64
CA ARG A 462 -1.99 -22.33 3.66
C ARG A 462 -1.09 -21.75 4.76
N ASP A 463 -1.35 -20.52 5.19
CA ASP A 463 -0.50 -19.78 6.12
C ASP A 463 -0.93 -20.01 7.58
N TYR A 464 -2.10 -20.65 7.79
CA TYR A 464 -2.60 -21.00 9.14
C TYR A 464 -1.67 -21.93 9.91
N GLU A 465 -1.01 -22.89 9.25
CA GLU A 465 -0.13 -23.82 9.97
C GLU A 465 1.03 -23.07 10.65
N THR A 466 1.69 -22.18 9.91
CA THR A 466 2.84 -21.41 10.41
C THR A 466 2.45 -20.24 11.29
N ASN A 467 1.32 -19.61 11.03
CA ASN A 467 0.98 -18.30 11.60
C ASN A 467 -0.13 -18.38 12.67
N PHE A 468 -0.81 -19.52 12.82
CA PHE A 468 -1.79 -19.75 13.90
C PHE A 468 -1.50 -21.03 14.68
N TYR A 469 -1.40 -22.17 14.00
CA TYR A 469 -1.27 -23.45 14.70
C TYR A 469 0.07 -23.63 15.43
N LEU A 470 1.19 -23.22 14.83
CA LEU A 470 2.51 -23.26 15.48
C LEU A 470 2.62 -22.28 16.66
N PRO A 471 2.28 -20.98 16.53
CA PRO A 471 2.36 -20.01 17.63
C PRO A 471 1.45 -20.31 18.82
N PHE A 472 0.31 -20.98 18.61
CA PHE A 472 -0.63 -21.31 19.69
C PHE A 472 -0.54 -22.77 20.16
N LYS A 473 0.45 -23.52 19.67
CA LYS A 473 0.63 -24.92 20.03
C LYS A 473 0.85 -25.07 21.53
N GLY A 474 -0.02 -25.86 22.17
CA GLY A 474 0.02 -26.10 23.61
C GLY A 474 -1.04 -25.32 24.40
N PHE A 475 -1.78 -24.43 23.75
CA PHE A 475 -2.94 -23.78 24.35
C PHE A 475 -4.16 -24.73 24.28
N GLU A 476 -4.66 -25.18 25.43
CA GLU A 476 -5.66 -26.27 25.50
C GLU A 476 -7.12 -25.80 25.58
N LYS A 477 -7.35 -24.49 25.64
CA LYS A 477 -8.68 -23.87 25.75
C LYS A 477 -9.23 -23.47 24.38
N PRO A 478 -10.56 -23.29 24.24
CA PRO A 478 -11.16 -22.89 22.98
C PRO A 478 -10.71 -21.52 22.48
N PHE A 479 -10.62 -21.39 21.17
CA PHE A 479 -10.41 -20.12 20.46
C PHE A 479 -11.69 -19.66 19.78
N TYR A 480 -11.96 -18.37 19.87
CA TYR A 480 -12.92 -17.65 19.05
C TYR A 480 -12.18 -16.52 18.32
N ALA A 481 -12.74 -16.02 17.23
CA ALA A 481 -12.09 -14.97 16.46
C ALA A 481 -13.10 -14.07 15.76
N ILE A 482 -12.70 -12.86 15.43
CA ILE A 482 -13.33 -12.04 14.39
C ILE A 482 -12.29 -11.77 13.30
N PRO A 483 -12.67 -11.71 12.01
CA PRO A 483 -11.74 -11.40 10.94
C PRO A 483 -11.38 -9.91 10.96
N GLY A 484 -10.17 -9.61 10.49
CA GLY A 484 -9.79 -8.25 10.09
C GLY A 484 -9.75 -8.08 8.58
N ASN A 485 -9.30 -6.92 8.12
CA ASN A 485 -9.15 -6.61 6.69
C ASN A 485 -8.25 -7.62 5.99
N HIS A 486 -7.18 -8.11 6.64
CA HIS A 486 -6.27 -9.09 6.04
C HIS A 486 -6.94 -10.44 5.78
N ASP A 487 -7.89 -10.86 6.61
CA ASP A 487 -8.63 -12.12 6.43
C ASP A 487 -9.58 -12.05 5.21
N TRP A 488 -10.12 -10.87 4.91
CA TRP A 488 -11.04 -10.64 3.79
C TRP A 488 -10.38 -10.58 2.41
N PHE A 489 -9.06 -10.43 2.31
CA PHE A 489 -8.35 -10.34 1.03
C PHE A 489 -8.42 -11.63 0.19
N ASP A 490 -8.54 -12.81 0.82
CA ASP A 490 -8.84 -14.09 0.14
C ASP A 490 -10.31 -14.54 0.34
N ALA A 491 -11.21 -13.56 0.46
CA ALA A 491 -12.64 -13.77 0.61
C ALA A 491 -12.99 -14.62 1.84
N ASP A 492 -12.25 -14.41 2.94
CA ASP A 492 -12.46 -14.98 4.27
C ASP A 492 -12.38 -16.53 4.32
N GLN A 493 -11.83 -17.17 3.29
CA GLN A 493 -11.88 -18.64 3.16
C GLN A 493 -11.17 -19.38 4.29
N GLY A 494 -9.96 -18.94 4.63
CA GLY A 494 -9.17 -19.53 5.70
C GLY A 494 -9.85 -19.36 7.05
N PHE A 495 -10.37 -18.17 7.34
CA PHE A 495 -11.07 -17.87 8.59
C PHE A 495 -12.29 -18.78 8.77
N ASN A 496 -13.17 -18.84 7.77
CA ASN A 496 -14.38 -19.67 7.80
C ASN A 496 -14.04 -21.14 8.12
N ALA A 497 -13.01 -21.71 7.46
CA ALA A 497 -12.63 -23.09 7.68
C ALA A 497 -12.07 -23.39 9.07
N ASN A 498 -11.36 -22.42 9.67
CA ASN A 498 -10.68 -22.61 10.95
C ASN A 498 -11.57 -22.31 12.16
N PHE A 499 -12.42 -21.27 12.10
CA PHE A 499 -13.18 -20.80 13.26
C PHE A 499 -14.65 -21.19 13.27
N LEU A 500 -15.27 -21.38 12.10
CA LEU A 500 -16.68 -21.79 12.04
C LEU A 500 -16.88 -23.28 12.27
N GLU A 501 -18.07 -23.65 12.76
CA GLU A 501 -18.58 -25.01 12.69
C GLU A 501 -18.49 -25.53 11.23
N PRO A 502 -18.13 -26.80 10.98
CA PRO A 502 -17.90 -27.30 9.62
C PRO A 502 -19.08 -27.08 8.65
N ASP A 503 -20.32 -27.27 9.13
CA ASP A 503 -21.52 -27.03 8.32
C ASP A 503 -21.69 -25.54 8.00
N ALA A 504 -21.46 -24.65 8.99
CA ALA A 504 -21.51 -23.21 8.79
C ALA A 504 -20.43 -22.73 7.81
N ALA A 505 -19.19 -23.22 7.94
CA ALA A 505 -18.09 -22.91 7.02
C ALA A 505 -18.45 -23.22 5.56
N ILE A 506 -18.98 -24.42 5.30
CA ILE A 506 -19.35 -24.84 3.94
C ILE A 506 -20.51 -23.98 3.41
N LEU A 507 -21.51 -23.68 4.24
CA LEU A 507 -22.65 -22.84 3.85
C LEU A 507 -22.21 -21.42 3.52
N SER A 508 -21.42 -20.79 4.39
CA SER A 508 -20.88 -19.46 4.17
C SER A 508 -20.09 -19.38 2.86
N LEU A 509 -19.17 -20.33 2.62
CA LEU A 509 -18.38 -20.37 1.40
C LEU A 509 -19.22 -20.55 0.13
N ARG A 510 -20.32 -21.32 0.21
CA ARG A 510 -21.28 -21.48 -0.89
C ARG A 510 -22.08 -20.21 -1.14
N ALA A 511 -22.66 -19.62 -0.10
CA ALA A 511 -23.46 -18.40 -0.19
C ALA A 511 -22.65 -17.26 -0.82
N ARG A 512 -21.41 -17.08 -0.34
CA ARG A 512 -20.46 -16.12 -0.88
C ARG A 512 -20.22 -16.31 -2.38
N LEU A 513 -19.96 -17.54 -2.81
CA LEU A 513 -19.71 -17.86 -4.22
C LEU A 513 -20.98 -17.73 -5.08
N ALA A 514 -22.16 -18.00 -4.52
CA ALA A 514 -23.44 -17.86 -5.22
C ALA A 514 -23.71 -16.39 -5.57
N VAL A 515 -23.42 -15.47 -4.65
CA VAL A 515 -23.46 -14.02 -4.89
C VAL A 515 -22.55 -13.62 -6.06
N ASP A 516 -21.30 -14.10 -6.06
CA ASP A 516 -20.34 -13.75 -7.12
C ASP A 516 -20.73 -14.29 -8.50
N LEU A 517 -21.30 -15.50 -8.56
CA LEU A 517 -21.65 -16.20 -9.81
C LEU A 517 -23.09 -15.98 -10.25
N ASN A 518 -23.91 -15.32 -9.42
CA ASN A 518 -25.36 -15.16 -9.60
C ASN A 518 -26.07 -16.49 -9.91
N THR A 519 -25.69 -17.56 -9.21
CA THR A 519 -26.25 -18.91 -9.39
C THR A 519 -26.16 -19.78 -8.14
N ASP A 520 -27.23 -20.54 -7.88
CA ASP A 520 -27.28 -21.51 -6.78
C ASP A 520 -26.70 -22.89 -7.15
N VAL A 521 -26.36 -23.11 -8.43
CA VAL A 521 -25.89 -24.40 -8.95
C VAL A 521 -24.36 -24.41 -8.98
N ILE A 522 -23.75 -24.69 -7.83
CA ILE A 522 -22.30 -24.59 -7.66
C ILE A 522 -21.66 -25.99 -7.52
N ASN A 523 -20.68 -26.28 -8.40
CA ASN A 523 -19.85 -27.50 -8.34
C ASN A 523 -18.49 -27.24 -7.63
N ALA A 524 -18.46 -26.34 -6.63
CA ALA A 524 -17.28 -26.01 -5.82
C ALA A 524 -17.25 -26.73 -4.46
N ASP A 525 -18.28 -27.51 -4.14
CA ASP A 525 -18.45 -28.23 -2.87
C ASP A 525 -17.22 -29.05 -2.47
N ARG A 526 -16.58 -29.68 -3.45
CA ARG A 526 -15.37 -30.45 -3.20
C ARG A 526 -14.22 -29.58 -2.69
N ARG A 527 -14.01 -28.39 -3.27
CA ARG A 527 -12.94 -27.47 -2.84
C ARG A 527 -13.20 -26.98 -1.42
N PHE A 528 -14.43 -26.56 -1.11
CA PHE A 528 -14.76 -26.09 0.24
C PHE A 528 -14.64 -27.20 1.28
N ALA A 529 -15.06 -28.42 0.95
CA ALA A 529 -14.85 -29.58 1.80
C ALA A 529 -13.36 -29.90 1.99
N GLU A 530 -12.51 -29.73 0.96
CA GLU A 530 -11.06 -29.92 1.07
C GLU A 530 -10.42 -28.90 2.02
N ILE A 531 -10.79 -27.61 1.94
CA ILE A 531 -10.28 -26.56 2.83
C ILE A 531 -10.73 -26.80 4.29
N VAL A 532 -12.01 -27.12 4.51
CA VAL A 532 -12.54 -27.42 5.86
C VAL A 532 -11.92 -28.69 6.45
N ALA A 533 -11.68 -29.72 5.63
CA ALA A 533 -11.00 -30.93 6.04
C ALA A 533 -9.53 -30.69 6.39
N GLU A 534 -8.85 -29.79 5.67
CA GLU A 534 -7.47 -29.41 5.98
C GLU A 534 -7.39 -28.63 7.30
N ALA A 535 -8.30 -27.69 7.54
CA ALA A 535 -8.40 -27.03 8.83
C ALA A 535 -8.63 -28.05 9.96
N GLN A 536 -9.56 -29.00 9.78
CA GLN A 536 -9.78 -30.07 10.75
C GLN A 536 -8.52 -30.92 10.99
N ARG A 537 -7.79 -31.29 9.93
CA ARG A 537 -6.53 -32.05 10.04
C ARG A 537 -5.51 -31.29 10.89
N LEU A 538 -5.37 -29.98 10.68
CA LEU A 538 -4.46 -29.13 11.45
C LEU A 538 -4.90 -29.02 12.92
N ARG A 539 -6.20 -28.81 13.18
CA ARG A 539 -6.77 -28.82 14.55
C ARG A 539 -6.40 -30.10 15.30
N ASP A 540 -6.61 -31.25 14.68
CA ASP A 540 -6.33 -32.55 15.28
C ASP A 540 -4.83 -32.78 15.49
N TYR A 541 -3.99 -32.38 14.53
CA TYR A 541 -2.54 -32.54 14.60
C TYR A 541 -1.90 -31.68 15.70
N TYR A 542 -2.30 -30.40 15.78
CA TYR A 542 -1.78 -29.43 16.75
C TYR A 542 -2.54 -29.42 18.08
N ARG A 543 -3.67 -30.15 18.17
CA ARG A 543 -4.55 -30.24 19.34
C ARG A 543 -5.15 -28.89 19.77
N ILE A 544 -5.46 -28.05 18.79
CA ILE A 544 -6.10 -26.74 19.01
C ILE A 544 -7.62 -26.89 18.93
N LYS A 545 -8.33 -26.20 19.84
CA LYS A 545 -9.80 -26.24 19.95
C LYS A 545 -10.44 -24.99 19.33
N ASN A 546 -10.67 -24.99 18.03
CA ASN A 546 -11.42 -23.96 17.28
C ASN A 546 -12.51 -24.63 16.40
N GLY A 547 -13.25 -23.86 15.61
CA GLY A 547 -14.36 -24.37 14.79
C GLY A 547 -15.70 -24.43 15.54
N ARG A 548 -15.98 -23.43 16.39
CA ARG A 548 -17.10 -23.45 17.35
C ARG A 548 -18.11 -22.31 17.18
N GLN A 549 -17.81 -21.29 16.38
CA GLN A 549 -18.75 -20.20 16.10
C GLN A 549 -19.48 -20.44 14.77
N ARG A 550 -20.53 -19.66 14.46
CA ARG A 550 -21.33 -19.83 13.23
C ARG A 550 -21.26 -18.65 12.25
N ALA A 551 -20.70 -17.53 12.67
CA ALA A 551 -20.48 -16.36 11.85
C ALA A 551 -19.13 -15.71 12.19
N PRO A 552 -18.63 -14.78 11.36
CA PRO A 552 -17.46 -13.95 11.67
C PRO A 552 -17.69 -12.96 12.84
N TYR A 553 -18.87 -13.00 13.45
CA TYR A 553 -19.26 -12.24 14.63
C TYR A 553 -20.06 -13.17 15.57
N PHE A 554 -20.10 -12.83 16.85
CA PHE A 554 -20.81 -13.63 17.86
C PHE A 554 -21.11 -12.85 19.13
N GLU A 555 -22.03 -13.38 19.94
CA GLU A 555 -22.36 -12.86 21.27
C GLU A 555 -22.22 -13.95 22.36
N MET A 556 -21.96 -13.52 23.59
CA MET A 556 -21.99 -14.35 24.78
C MET A 556 -22.62 -13.54 25.92
N HIS A 557 -23.71 -14.05 26.48
CA HIS A 557 -24.38 -13.44 27.63
C HIS A 557 -24.28 -14.35 28.84
N THR A 558 -23.94 -13.75 29.97
CA THR A 558 -23.90 -14.36 31.30
C THR A 558 -24.53 -13.38 32.29
N GLU A 559 -24.80 -13.78 33.53
CA GLU A 559 -25.41 -12.88 34.51
C GLU A 559 -24.47 -11.68 34.77
N GLY A 560 -24.95 -10.45 34.55
CA GLY A 560 -24.20 -9.22 34.77
C GLY A 560 -23.10 -8.91 33.74
N PHE A 561 -22.82 -9.78 32.77
CA PHE A 561 -21.75 -9.56 31.78
C PHE A 561 -22.13 -10.09 30.39
N SER A 562 -21.96 -9.24 29.39
CA SER A 562 -22.20 -9.50 27.98
C SER A 562 -20.95 -9.16 27.17
N LEU A 563 -20.56 -10.10 26.31
CA LEU A 563 -19.47 -9.95 25.36
C LEU A 563 -20.03 -10.07 23.96
N ILE A 564 -19.81 -9.06 23.13
CA ILE A 564 -20.30 -9.01 21.74
C ILE A 564 -19.09 -8.74 20.85
N SER A 565 -18.98 -9.44 19.74
CA SER A 565 -17.90 -9.28 18.78
C SER A 565 -18.46 -8.93 17.41
N VAL A 566 -17.81 -8.01 16.70
CA VAL A 566 -18.34 -7.37 15.49
C VAL A 566 -17.26 -7.36 14.41
N ASP A 567 -17.60 -7.89 13.24
CA ASP A 567 -16.78 -7.82 12.06
C ASP A 567 -17.07 -6.54 11.28
N THR A 568 -16.04 -5.72 11.11
CA THR A 568 -16.09 -4.43 10.41
C THR A 568 -15.60 -4.50 8.96
N GLY A 569 -15.21 -5.67 8.47
CA GLY A 569 -14.79 -5.89 7.09
C GLY A 569 -13.50 -5.14 6.73
N ILE A 570 -13.42 -4.61 5.50
CA ILE A 570 -12.29 -3.78 5.04
C ILE A 570 -12.62 -2.28 5.16
N LEU A 571 -13.88 -1.91 5.01
CA LEU A 571 -14.36 -0.52 4.92
C LEU A 571 -14.94 0.01 6.24
N ARG A 572 -14.68 -0.67 7.37
CA ARG A 572 -15.13 -0.24 8.70
C ARG A 572 -16.66 -0.09 8.85
N ARG A 573 -17.42 -0.90 8.11
CA ARG A 573 -18.88 -0.82 8.02
C ARG A 573 -19.57 -2.16 8.29
N LEU A 574 -20.85 -2.08 8.64
CA LEU A 574 -21.73 -3.24 8.86
C LEU A 574 -22.71 -3.37 7.71
N ASP A 575 -22.96 -4.61 7.28
CA ASP A 575 -24.11 -4.91 6.43
C ASP A 575 -25.40 -4.84 7.27
N GLU A 576 -26.54 -4.73 6.60
CA GLU A 576 -27.84 -4.55 7.25
C GLU A 576 -28.17 -5.71 8.22
N LYS A 577 -27.77 -6.94 7.88
CA LYS A 577 -28.01 -8.10 8.74
C LYS A 577 -27.19 -8.07 10.01
N GLN A 578 -25.88 -7.85 9.92
CA GLN A 578 -25.02 -7.75 11.10
C GLN A 578 -25.40 -6.54 11.96
N LYS A 579 -25.77 -5.41 11.34
CA LYS A 579 -26.26 -4.22 12.04
C LYS A 579 -27.51 -4.51 12.86
N ALA A 580 -28.52 -5.14 12.25
CA ALA A 580 -29.74 -5.55 12.95
C ALA A 580 -29.46 -6.59 14.05
N TRP A 581 -28.53 -7.53 13.80
CA TRP A 581 -28.11 -8.50 14.81
C TRP A 581 -27.40 -7.84 15.99
N LEU A 582 -26.49 -6.88 15.75
CA LEU A 582 -25.76 -6.16 16.78
C LEU A 582 -26.69 -5.36 17.68
N GLU A 583 -27.64 -4.62 17.08
CA GLU A 583 -28.66 -3.89 17.84
C GLU A 583 -29.47 -4.86 18.72
N ALA A 584 -29.93 -5.98 18.16
CA ALA A 584 -30.66 -6.99 18.94
C ALA A 584 -29.79 -7.66 20.03
N ALA A 585 -28.48 -7.82 19.82
CA ALA A 585 -27.54 -8.37 20.81
C ALA A 585 -27.31 -7.38 21.96
N LEU A 586 -27.20 -6.09 21.65
CA LEU A 586 -27.11 -5.01 22.65
C LEU A 586 -28.42 -4.89 23.45
N GLU A 587 -29.58 -5.02 22.81
CA GLU A 587 -30.88 -5.08 23.49
C GLU A 587 -30.96 -6.30 24.43
N ARG A 588 -30.53 -7.49 23.97
CA ARG A 588 -30.45 -8.71 24.80
C ARG A 588 -29.50 -8.54 25.98
N ALA A 589 -28.40 -7.81 25.81
CA ALA A 589 -27.47 -7.52 26.88
C ALA A 589 -28.11 -6.72 28.02
N GLY A 590 -29.11 -5.88 27.73
CA GLY A 590 -29.85 -5.11 28.72
C GLY A 590 -28.92 -4.27 29.60
N ASP A 591 -29.07 -4.40 30.93
CA ASP A 591 -28.26 -3.67 31.92
C ASP A 591 -26.95 -4.37 32.27
N ASN A 592 -26.61 -5.50 31.63
CA ASN A 592 -25.32 -6.15 31.85
C ASN A 592 -24.18 -5.18 31.51
N PHE A 593 -23.02 -5.42 32.13
CA PHE A 593 -21.74 -4.88 31.64
C PHE A 593 -21.50 -5.33 30.20
N LYS A 594 -21.23 -4.40 29.29
CA LYS A 594 -21.08 -4.67 27.85
C LYS A 594 -19.65 -4.45 27.41
N MET A 595 -19.00 -5.52 27.00
CA MET A 595 -17.72 -5.47 26.29
C MET A 595 -17.96 -5.78 24.82
N VAL A 596 -17.58 -4.85 23.94
CA VAL A 596 -17.68 -4.99 22.48
C VAL A 596 -16.28 -5.10 21.90
N ILE A 597 -16.01 -6.20 21.20
CA ILE A 597 -14.78 -6.39 20.41
C ILE A 597 -15.11 -6.06 18.95
N ILE A 598 -14.36 -5.14 18.36
CA ILE A 598 -14.60 -4.58 17.03
C ILE A 598 -13.35 -4.76 16.17
N GLY A 599 -13.50 -5.11 14.88
CA GLY A 599 -12.34 -5.38 14.01
C GLY A 599 -11.35 -4.21 13.91
N HIS A 600 -11.86 -2.98 13.81
CA HIS A 600 -11.05 -1.75 13.83
C HIS A 600 -11.31 -0.94 15.11
N PRO A 601 -10.30 -0.28 15.68
CA PRO A 601 -10.44 0.49 16.90
C PRO A 601 -11.09 1.85 16.61
N LEU A 602 -11.97 2.31 17.51
CA LEU A 602 -12.63 3.62 17.40
C LEU A 602 -11.67 4.79 17.65
N TYR A 603 -10.68 4.56 18.52
CA TYR A 603 -9.58 5.49 18.78
C TYR A 603 -8.26 4.77 18.53
N ALA A 604 -7.37 5.41 17.78
CA ALA A 604 -6.02 4.92 17.54
C ALA A 604 -5.07 6.09 17.24
N ALA A 605 -3.80 5.97 17.61
CA ALA A 605 -2.77 6.99 17.41
C ALA A 605 -3.18 8.41 17.89
N GLY A 606 -3.94 8.48 18.98
CA GLY A 606 -4.44 9.72 19.59
C GLY A 606 -5.62 10.37 18.87
N LEU A 607 -6.22 9.72 17.87
CA LEU A 607 -7.28 10.27 17.02
C LEU A 607 -8.55 9.42 17.07
N ASP A 608 -9.71 10.08 16.97
CA ASP A 608 -11.00 9.45 16.72
C ASP A 608 -11.06 9.00 15.25
N GLN A 609 -11.03 7.69 15.04
CA GLN A 609 -11.01 7.06 13.72
C GLN A 609 -12.38 7.12 13.02
N SER A 610 -13.45 7.39 13.76
CA SER A 610 -14.82 7.51 13.26
C SER A 610 -15.20 8.93 12.84
N ALA A 611 -14.48 9.95 13.33
CA ALA A 611 -14.83 11.36 13.13
C ALA A 611 -15.01 11.80 11.66
N THR A 612 -14.29 11.17 10.73
CA THR A 612 -14.37 11.46 9.29
C THR A 612 -15.04 10.37 8.45
N ASP A 613 -15.55 9.32 9.09
CA ASP A 613 -16.14 8.15 8.45
C ASP A 613 -17.60 7.97 8.93
N PRO A 614 -18.60 8.35 8.12
CA PRO A 614 -20.00 8.29 8.51
C PRO A 614 -20.49 6.88 8.87
N ASP A 615 -20.00 5.85 8.17
CA ASP A 615 -20.43 4.47 8.38
C ASP A 615 -19.83 3.95 9.69
N PHE A 616 -18.56 4.26 9.95
CA PHE A 616 -17.92 3.88 11.22
C PHE A 616 -18.46 4.68 12.41
N ASN A 617 -18.77 5.96 12.21
CA ASN A 617 -19.43 6.79 13.22
C ASN A 617 -20.84 6.28 13.57
N GLU A 618 -21.56 5.66 12.62
CA GLU A 618 -22.85 5.03 12.93
C GLU A 618 -22.70 3.89 13.95
N ILE A 619 -21.65 3.08 13.83
CA ILE A 619 -21.31 2.03 14.80
C ILE A 619 -20.99 2.68 16.16
N HIS A 620 -20.12 3.70 16.17
CA HIS A 620 -19.75 4.41 17.39
C HIS A 620 -20.98 4.96 18.14
N GLU A 621 -21.88 5.64 17.42
CA GLU A 621 -23.13 6.16 17.97
C GLU A 621 -24.06 5.05 18.47
N MET A 622 -24.11 3.90 17.79
CA MET A 622 -24.88 2.75 18.27
C MET A 622 -24.36 2.23 19.61
N LEU A 623 -23.04 2.15 19.80
CA LEU A 623 -22.43 1.73 21.06
C LEU A 623 -22.69 2.75 22.18
N ARG A 624 -22.60 4.06 21.87
CA ARG A 624 -22.95 5.14 22.80
C ARG A 624 -24.40 5.04 23.28
N ARG A 625 -25.35 4.88 22.34
CA ARG A 625 -26.80 4.72 22.63
C ARG A 625 -27.10 3.55 23.57
N HIS A 626 -26.35 2.46 23.45
CA HIS A 626 -26.54 1.26 24.28
C HIS A 626 -25.67 1.24 25.55
N LYS A 627 -25.02 2.36 25.89
CA LYS A 627 -24.18 2.52 27.09
C LYS A 627 -23.15 1.38 27.21
N VAL A 628 -22.37 1.16 26.14
CA VAL A 628 -21.30 0.16 26.12
C VAL A 628 -20.15 0.59 27.03
N ASP A 629 -19.67 -0.31 27.88
CA ASP A 629 -18.63 -0.03 28.88
C ASP A 629 -17.22 -0.06 28.28
N ILE A 630 -16.97 -1.07 27.44
CA ILE A 630 -15.67 -1.31 26.82
C ILE A 630 -15.84 -1.54 25.33
N ALA A 631 -15.10 -0.80 24.52
CA ALA A 631 -14.85 -1.11 23.12
C ALA A 631 -13.37 -1.49 22.93
N MET A 632 -13.10 -2.59 22.24
CA MET A 632 -11.73 -3.08 22.01
C MET A 632 -11.51 -3.49 20.56
N GLY A 633 -10.45 -3.02 19.91
CA GLY A 633 -10.14 -3.39 18.52
C GLY A 633 -8.67 -3.71 18.23
N GLY A 634 -8.43 -4.30 17.07
CA GLY A 634 -7.11 -4.65 16.51
C GLY A 634 -6.62 -3.61 15.50
N ASP A 635 -6.06 -4.03 14.35
CA ASP A 635 -5.60 -3.23 13.18
C ASP A 635 -4.38 -2.33 13.44
N THR A 636 -4.33 -1.64 14.58
CA THR A 636 -3.16 -0.86 14.99
C THR A 636 -2.23 -1.73 15.84
N HIS A 637 -1.01 -1.95 15.34
CA HIS A 637 -0.10 -2.98 15.85
C HIS A 637 0.68 -2.59 17.12
N ASP A 638 0.00 -2.07 18.12
CA ASP A 638 0.51 -1.78 19.45
C ASP A 638 -0.61 -1.89 20.52
N PHE A 639 -0.34 -1.45 21.74
CA PHE A 639 -1.37 -1.32 22.77
C PHE A 639 -1.67 0.16 23.00
N GLU A 640 -2.96 0.48 23.06
CA GLU A 640 -3.43 1.82 23.42
C GLU A 640 -4.70 1.74 24.29
N PHE A 641 -4.93 2.80 25.06
CA PHE A 641 -6.08 2.99 25.92
C PHE A 641 -6.55 4.43 25.80
N TYR A 642 -7.87 4.63 25.73
CA TYR A 642 -8.53 5.94 25.76
C TYR A 642 -9.77 5.88 26.65
N ARG A 643 -10.03 6.97 27.38
CA ARG A 643 -11.31 7.16 28.10
C ARG A 643 -12.12 8.24 27.39
N GLU A 644 -13.29 7.85 26.95
CA GLU A 644 -14.27 8.74 26.35
C GLU A 644 -15.37 9.05 27.37
N ASN A 645 -15.67 10.33 27.56
CA ASN A 645 -16.84 10.79 28.32
C ASN A 645 -17.88 11.35 27.35
N TYR A 646 -19.12 10.93 27.47
CA TYR A 646 -20.21 11.36 26.59
C TYR A 646 -21.55 11.43 27.35
N GLU A 647 -22.51 12.17 26.79
CA GLU A 647 -23.86 12.30 27.35
C GLU A 647 -24.84 11.47 26.51
N VAL A 648 -25.63 10.62 27.16
CA VAL A 648 -26.70 9.86 26.51
C VAL A 648 -27.92 9.80 27.44
N ASP A 649 -29.10 10.09 26.90
CA ASP A 649 -30.35 10.18 27.67
C ASP A 649 -30.32 11.16 28.87
N GLY A 650 -29.41 12.15 28.85
CA GLY A 650 -29.21 13.11 29.93
C GLY A 650 -28.33 12.61 31.08
N ASP A 651 -27.74 11.42 30.95
CA ASP A 651 -26.74 10.88 31.88
C ASP A 651 -25.34 11.06 31.28
N GLU A 652 -24.41 11.62 32.08
CA GLU A 652 -22.99 11.53 31.76
C GLU A 652 -22.51 10.10 32.00
N THR A 653 -21.93 9.50 30.97
CA THR A 653 -21.40 8.14 30.99
C THR A 653 -20.02 8.13 30.34
N GLN A 654 -19.33 7.01 30.47
CA GLN A 654 -18.01 6.81 29.87
C GLN A 654 -17.97 5.49 29.10
N MET A 655 -17.13 5.44 28.07
CA MET A 655 -16.73 4.22 27.37
C MET A 655 -15.20 4.14 27.39
N LEU A 656 -14.68 2.97 27.74
CA LEU A 656 -13.25 2.71 27.73
C LEU A 656 -12.87 2.03 26.41
N HIS A 657 -11.94 2.63 25.71
CA HIS A 657 -11.47 2.14 24.42
C HIS A 657 -10.09 1.51 24.57
N PHE A 658 -9.90 0.34 23.97
CA PHE A 658 -8.62 -0.36 23.97
C PHE A 658 -8.23 -0.74 22.54
N VAL A 659 -6.98 -0.44 22.20
CA VAL A 659 -6.30 -1.01 21.03
C VAL A 659 -5.46 -2.18 21.52
N ASN A 660 -5.64 -3.35 20.90
CA ASN A 660 -4.99 -4.59 21.32
C ASN A 660 -4.39 -5.35 20.12
N GLY A 661 -3.84 -4.62 19.14
CA GLY A 661 -3.19 -5.18 17.95
C GLY A 661 -1.69 -5.45 18.13
N GLY A 662 -1.13 -5.28 19.33
CA GLY A 662 0.26 -5.65 19.63
C GLY A 662 0.55 -7.16 19.63
N GLY A 663 -0.29 -8.04 19.06
CA GLY A 663 -0.25 -9.48 19.33
C GLY A 663 0.76 -10.31 18.53
N GLY A 664 1.35 -9.79 17.46
CA GLY A 664 2.36 -10.54 16.73
C GLY A 664 2.84 -9.94 15.41
N ALA A 665 2.02 -9.10 14.79
CA ALA A 665 2.40 -8.33 13.62
C ALA A 665 3.54 -7.34 13.92
N TYR A 666 4.16 -6.81 12.87
CA TYR A 666 5.22 -5.82 13.00
C TYR A 666 4.72 -4.63 13.82
N LEU A 667 5.56 -4.12 14.73
CA LEU A 667 5.18 -3.00 15.58
C LEU A 667 4.81 -1.76 14.75
N SER A 668 3.63 -1.22 15.02
CA SER A 668 3.21 0.11 14.59
C SER A 668 4.04 1.15 15.36
N ILE A 669 4.86 1.94 14.66
CA ILE A 669 5.62 3.03 15.30
C ILE A 669 4.87 4.36 15.23
N GLY A 670 3.68 4.38 14.61
CA GLY A 670 2.85 5.56 14.43
C GLY A 670 2.62 6.30 15.74
N THR A 671 2.00 5.62 16.70
CA THR A 671 1.62 6.19 18.00
C THR A 671 2.83 6.62 18.80
N ALA A 672 3.83 5.75 18.94
CA ALA A 672 5.03 6.05 19.72
C ALA A 672 5.86 7.21 19.14
N MET A 673 5.92 7.36 17.81
CA MET A 673 6.79 8.35 17.17
C MET A 673 6.05 9.63 16.73
N ALA A 674 4.72 9.62 16.68
CA ALA A 674 3.92 10.65 16.03
C ALA A 674 2.63 11.00 16.77
N TYR A 675 2.57 10.77 18.09
CA TYR A 675 1.39 11.08 18.89
C TYR A 675 1.02 12.57 18.77
N PRO A 676 -0.25 12.91 18.44
CA PRO A 676 -0.65 14.29 18.17
C PRO A 676 -0.63 15.16 19.44
N GLU A 677 -0.28 16.44 19.29
CA GLU A 677 -0.42 17.43 20.37
C GLU A 677 -1.90 17.67 20.73
N ASP A 678 -2.78 17.65 19.74
CA ASP A 678 -4.24 17.74 19.88
C ASP A 678 -4.83 16.33 19.79
N HIS A 679 -4.84 15.64 20.92
CA HIS A 679 -5.32 14.26 21.04
C HIS A 679 -6.81 14.23 21.40
N ALA A 680 -7.52 13.19 20.92
CA ALA A 680 -8.97 13.13 20.99
C ALA A 680 -9.54 12.97 22.41
N THR A 681 -8.78 12.37 23.35
CA THR A 681 -9.18 12.21 24.76
C THR A 681 -8.08 12.73 25.68
N GLU A 682 -8.45 13.27 26.85
CA GLU A 682 -7.48 13.72 27.87
C GLU A 682 -6.71 12.54 28.49
N ASP A 683 -7.45 11.49 28.79
CA ASP A 683 -6.96 10.26 29.40
C ASP A 683 -6.56 9.27 28.30
N TYR A 684 -5.27 8.97 28.23
CA TYR A 684 -4.73 7.97 27.30
C TYR A 684 -3.53 7.22 27.87
N ALA A 685 -3.29 6.02 27.35
CA ALA A 685 -2.03 5.33 27.57
C ALA A 685 -1.66 4.49 26.34
N PHE A 686 -0.36 4.32 26.07
CA PHE A 686 0.09 3.42 25.02
C PHE A 686 1.39 2.70 25.38
N TYR A 687 1.60 1.55 24.77
CA TYR A 687 2.79 0.72 24.88
C TYR A 687 3.18 0.18 23.51
N PRO A 688 4.47 0.28 23.11
CA PRO A 688 5.64 0.72 23.90
C PRO A 688 5.81 2.25 24.00
N ARG A 689 6.63 2.69 24.96
CA ARG A 689 6.96 4.12 25.11
C ARG A 689 7.81 4.64 23.95
N THR A 690 7.64 5.93 23.66
CA THR A 690 8.43 6.66 22.66
C THR A 690 9.94 6.52 22.85
N ASP A 691 10.45 6.58 24.09
CA ASP A 691 11.89 6.48 24.36
C ASP A 691 12.46 5.08 24.07
N GLU A 692 11.69 4.03 24.35
CA GLU A 692 12.08 2.64 24.08
C GLU A 692 12.07 2.33 22.58
N VAL A 693 11.06 2.82 21.86
CA VAL A 693 11.01 2.72 20.39
C VAL A 693 12.17 3.49 19.76
N ASP A 694 12.42 4.74 20.19
CA ASP A 694 13.52 5.54 19.67
C ASP A 694 14.88 4.86 19.91
N ALA A 695 15.08 4.28 21.10
CA ALA A 695 16.28 3.53 21.43
C ALA A 695 16.45 2.29 20.54
N LYS A 696 15.38 1.48 20.36
CA LYS A 696 15.40 0.32 19.47
C LYS A 696 15.74 0.74 18.04
N LEU A 697 15.04 1.72 17.49
CA LEU A 697 15.28 2.19 16.11
C LEU A 697 16.70 2.73 15.97
N THR A 698 17.20 3.48 16.95
CA THR A 698 18.57 4.04 16.92
C THR A 698 19.65 2.95 16.94
N ASN A 699 19.45 1.89 17.72
CA ASN A 699 20.42 0.81 17.88
C ASN A 699 20.37 -0.22 16.76
N GLU A 700 19.17 -0.63 16.34
CA GLU A 700 18.97 -1.76 15.41
C GLU A 700 18.93 -1.34 13.95
N THR A 701 18.71 -0.06 13.63
CA THR A 701 18.66 0.40 12.24
C THR A 701 20.06 0.35 11.60
N PRO A 702 20.27 -0.50 10.57
CA PRO A 702 21.56 -0.61 9.89
C PRO A 702 21.92 0.66 9.10
N LEU A 703 23.21 0.84 8.80
CA LEU A 703 23.74 2.06 8.15
C LEU A 703 23.01 2.43 6.85
N TRP A 704 22.63 1.45 6.03
CA TRP A 704 21.92 1.70 4.77
C TRP A 704 20.46 2.13 4.94
N LYS A 705 19.86 1.90 6.12
CA LYS A 705 18.50 2.37 6.48
C LYS A 705 18.50 3.67 7.31
N LYS A 706 19.66 4.14 7.77
CA LYS A 706 19.77 5.40 8.55
C LYS A 706 19.13 6.62 7.88
N PRO A 707 19.15 6.79 6.54
CA PRO A 707 18.42 7.89 5.91
C PRO A 707 16.93 7.91 6.24
N PHE A 708 16.27 6.75 6.32
CA PHE A 708 14.85 6.65 6.70
C PHE A 708 14.63 6.98 8.17
N LEU A 709 15.55 6.57 9.06
CA LEU A 709 15.47 6.96 10.47
C LEU A 709 15.64 8.47 10.66
N ILE A 710 16.60 9.08 9.96
CA ILE A 710 16.80 10.53 9.99
C ILE A 710 15.53 11.22 9.45
N TRP A 711 14.98 10.68 8.36
CA TRP A 711 13.75 11.20 7.77
C TRP A 711 12.58 11.16 8.75
N LEU A 712 12.36 10.01 9.39
CA LEU A 712 11.36 9.82 10.43
C LEU A 712 11.52 10.85 11.55
N LYS A 713 12.74 11.02 12.10
CA LYS A 713 12.98 11.92 13.24
C LYS A 713 12.91 13.41 12.93
N TRP A 714 13.11 13.81 11.67
CA TRP A 714 13.21 15.23 11.27
C TRP A 714 11.97 15.73 10.54
N PHE A 715 11.20 14.82 9.96
CA PHE A 715 10.04 15.14 9.12
C PHE A 715 8.79 14.38 9.55
N ASP A 716 8.82 13.65 10.68
CA ASP A 716 7.70 12.84 11.18
C ASP A 716 7.12 11.92 10.09
N GLY A 717 8.01 11.37 9.28
CA GLY A 717 7.67 10.52 8.14
C GLY A 717 7.11 11.23 6.90
N TYR A 718 6.79 12.53 6.97
CA TYR A 718 6.20 13.29 5.85
C TYR A 718 6.96 13.08 4.54
N PRO A 719 6.32 12.85 3.39
CA PRO A 719 4.88 13.00 3.10
C PRO A 719 4.02 11.76 3.38
N VAL A 720 4.61 10.72 3.97
CA VAL A 720 3.90 9.54 4.44
C VAL A 720 3.76 9.61 5.97
N THR A 721 3.08 8.65 6.59
CA THR A 721 2.98 8.60 8.05
C THR A 721 4.13 7.79 8.65
N PRO A 722 4.46 7.99 9.93
CA PRO A 722 5.35 7.10 10.67
C PRO A 722 4.87 5.65 10.66
N GLU A 723 3.55 5.45 10.64
CA GLU A 723 2.94 4.13 10.46
C GLU A 723 3.32 3.49 9.13
N THR A 724 3.23 4.24 8.03
CA THR A 724 3.73 3.77 6.73
C THR A 724 5.22 3.45 6.77
N LEU A 725 6.01 4.20 7.52
CA LEU A 725 7.44 3.94 7.65
C LEU A 725 7.77 2.78 8.59
N SER A 726 6.83 2.26 9.38
CA SER A 726 7.02 1.07 10.22
C SER A 726 7.68 -0.04 9.41
N GLY A 727 7.10 -0.39 8.25
CA GLY A 727 7.64 -1.43 7.36
C GLY A 727 9.05 -1.17 6.80
N VAL A 728 9.69 -0.02 7.03
CA VAL A 728 11.10 0.16 6.66
C VAL A 728 12.04 -0.43 7.71
N PHE A 729 11.63 -0.58 8.96
CA PHE A 729 12.47 -1.00 10.06
C PHE A 729 12.41 -2.51 10.32
N ASP A 730 13.40 -3.04 11.02
CA ASP A 730 13.48 -4.48 11.33
C ASP A 730 12.96 -4.71 12.76
N PHE A 731 11.75 -5.25 12.88
CA PHE A 731 11.12 -5.54 14.16
C PHE A 731 11.39 -6.96 14.68
N ASN A 732 12.02 -7.80 13.85
CA ASN A 732 12.29 -9.21 14.14
C ASN A 732 13.53 -9.47 15.00
N LYS A 733 14.00 -8.42 15.69
CA LYS A 733 15.12 -8.48 16.64
C LYS A 733 14.68 -7.91 17.97
N ALA A 734 15.10 -8.54 19.06
CA ALA A 734 14.87 -8.01 20.40
C ALA A 734 15.46 -6.58 20.56
N PRO A 735 14.88 -5.71 21.40
CA PRO A 735 13.70 -5.98 22.24
C PRO A 735 12.40 -6.06 21.42
N PHE A 736 11.51 -6.94 21.85
CA PHE A 736 10.16 -7.11 21.32
C PHE A 736 9.18 -6.34 22.19
N PHE A 737 8.12 -5.83 21.59
CA PHE A 737 7.11 -4.99 22.27
C PHE A 737 5.69 -5.52 22.06
N GLN A 738 5.56 -6.80 21.69
CA GLN A 738 4.26 -7.43 21.57
C GLN A 738 3.56 -7.53 22.94
N SER A 739 2.24 -7.46 22.92
CA SER A 739 1.37 -7.47 24.10
C SER A 739 0.03 -8.17 23.86
N PHE A 740 -0.64 -8.56 24.94
CA PHE A 740 -2.01 -9.07 24.94
C PHE A 740 -2.70 -8.75 26.26
N MET A 741 -4.03 -8.92 26.32
CA MET A 741 -4.81 -8.67 27.53
C MET A 741 -5.46 -9.94 28.10
N GLU A 742 -5.43 -10.10 29.42
CA GLU A 742 -6.26 -11.04 30.17
C GLU A 742 -7.42 -10.27 30.82
N ILE A 743 -8.65 -10.66 30.47
CA ILE A 743 -9.87 -10.08 31.00
C ILE A 743 -10.39 -10.98 32.11
N LYS A 744 -10.63 -10.42 33.28
CA LYS A 744 -11.19 -11.11 34.44
C LYS A 744 -12.57 -10.56 34.75
N VAL A 745 -13.58 -11.41 34.64
CA VAL A 745 -14.94 -11.11 35.06
C VAL A 745 -15.09 -11.62 36.49
N GLU A 746 -14.99 -10.71 37.46
CA GLU A 746 -14.94 -10.98 38.90
C GLU A 746 -16.25 -10.53 39.56
N ARG A 747 -17.31 -11.30 39.34
CA ARG A 747 -18.64 -11.07 39.94
C ARG A 747 -18.59 -11.05 41.45
N SER A 748 -17.75 -11.90 42.04
CA SER A 748 -17.53 -11.95 43.49
C SER A 748 -17.02 -10.62 44.08
N GLN A 749 -16.43 -9.76 43.24
CA GLN A 749 -15.91 -8.44 43.59
C GLN A 749 -16.66 -7.29 42.88
N ASN A 750 -17.73 -7.61 42.15
CA ASN A 750 -18.51 -6.66 41.35
C ASN A 750 -17.66 -5.83 40.38
N GLN A 751 -16.71 -6.46 39.67
CA GLN A 751 -15.80 -5.76 38.75
C GLN A 751 -15.38 -6.62 37.55
N VAL A 752 -15.02 -5.94 36.46
CA VAL A 752 -14.22 -6.46 35.36
C VAL A 752 -12.82 -5.87 35.45
N ARG A 753 -11.80 -6.72 35.39
CA ARG A 753 -10.40 -6.30 35.48
C ARG A 753 -9.63 -6.75 34.25
N LEU A 754 -8.92 -5.82 33.63
CA LEU A 754 -8.12 -6.06 32.43
C LEU A 754 -6.64 -5.96 32.81
N LEU A 755 -5.90 -7.04 32.57
CA LEU A 755 -4.47 -7.16 32.88
C LEU A 755 -3.68 -7.13 31.57
N LEU A 756 -2.70 -6.21 31.47
CA LEU A 756 -1.87 -6.07 30.29
C LEU A 756 -0.57 -6.86 30.43
N TYR A 757 -0.29 -7.75 29.47
CA TYR A 757 0.93 -8.54 29.40
C TYR A 757 1.76 -8.13 28.21
N GLY A 758 3.08 -8.15 28.39
CA GLY A 758 4.06 -8.10 27.32
C GLY A 758 4.94 -9.33 27.33
N VAL A 759 6.00 -9.27 26.52
CA VAL A 759 6.96 -10.37 26.29
C VAL A 759 7.61 -10.92 27.57
N ASN A 760 7.78 -10.07 28.58
CA ASN A 760 8.42 -10.41 29.86
C ASN A 760 7.43 -10.64 31.02
N GLY A 761 6.14 -10.80 30.73
CA GLY A 761 5.08 -10.96 31.72
C GLY A 761 4.17 -9.73 31.84
N GLN A 762 3.45 -9.60 32.95
CA GLN A 762 2.53 -8.48 33.16
C GLN A 762 3.29 -7.15 33.19
N LEU A 763 2.84 -6.17 32.39
CA LEU A 763 3.47 -4.86 32.27
C LEU A 763 3.24 -4.04 33.54
N ARG A 764 4.13 -3.10 33.79
CA ARG A 764 4.05 -2.12 34.89
C ARG A 764 3.75 -0.74 34.34
N TRP A 765 3.21 0.15 35.18
CA TRP A 765 2.86 1.51 34.75
C TRP A 765 4.04 2.29 34.19
N ARG A 766 5.27 2.04 34.67
CA ARG A 766 6.49 2.62 34.10
C ARG A 766 6.74 2.23 32.65
N ASP A 767 6.21 1.09 32.20
CA ASP A 767 6.43 0.57 30.86
C ASP A 767 5.51 1.27 29.84
N LEU A 768 4.51 2.05 30.28
CA LEU A 768 3.54 2.75 29.43
C LEU A 768 3.87 4.24 29.34
N GLN A 769 3.55 4.84 28.20
CA GLN A 769 3.40 6.29 28.07
C GLN A 769 1.96 6.63 28.47
N ILE A 770 1.77 7.59 29.37
CA ILE A 770 0.44 7.95 29.88
C ILE A 770 0.20 9.46 29.80
N GLY A 771 -1.05 9.85 29.57
CA GLY A 771 -1.57 11.21 29.71
C GLY A 771 -2.88 11.21 30.50
N GLY A 772 -3.20 12.33 31.15
CA GLY A 772 -4.37 12.43 32.03
C GLY A 772 -4.25 11.58 33.31
N ASP A 773 -5.40 11.19 33.86
CA ASP A 773 -5.58 10.43 35.10
C ASP A 773 -5.91 8.95 34.82
N VAL A 774 -5.05 8.31 34.00
CA VAL A 774 -5.20 6.88 33.65
C VAL A 774 -4.64 5.95 34.72
N LYS A 775 -3.46 6.26 35.26
CA LYS A 775 -2.86 5.48 36.35
C LYS A 775 -3.58 5.83 37.66
N PRO A 776 -4.14 4.86 38.39
CA PRO A 776 -4.81 5.13 39.66
C PRO A 776 -3.86 5.80 40.65
N ALA A 777 -4.36 6.80 41.40
CA ALA A 777 -3.54 7.62 42.30
C ALA A 777 -2.87 6.82 43.45
N ASP A 778 -3.39 5.64 43.78
CA ASP A 778 -2.83 4.72 44.77
C ASP A 778 -1.73 3.79 44.21
N LYS A 779 -1.48 3.82 42.89
CA LYS A 779 -0.50 2.97 42.21
C LYS A 779 0.80 3.71 41.91
N SER A 780 1.90 3.01 42.12
CA SER A 780 3.26 3.44 41.74
C SER A 780 3.61 3.00 40.32
N ASP A 781 4.70 3.57 39.78
CA ASP A 781 5.25 3.19 38.47
C ASP A 781 5.68 1.72 38.40
N ASP A 782 6.06 1.13 39.55
CA ASP A 782 6.43 -0.27 39.62
C ASP A 782 5.23 -1.19 39.85
N ASP A 783 4.01 -0.69 40.05
CA ASP A 783 2.84 -1.57 40.12
C ASP A 783 2.43 -2.08 38.74
N PHE A 784 1.82 -3.27 38.70
CA PHE A 784 1.30 -3.83 37.45
C PHE A 784 0.15 -2.99 36.88
N VAL A 785 0.07 -2.95 35.56
CA VAL A 785 -1.03 -2.32 34.84
C VAL A 785 -2.27 -3.19 35.00
N GLU A 786 -3.29 -2.61 35.64
CA GLU A 786 -4.60 -3.19 35.83
C GLU A 786 -5.66 -2.11 35.62
N PHE A 787 -6.55 -2.31 34.64
CA PHE A 787 -7.74 -1.47 34.46
C PHE A 787 -8.91 -2.14 35.17
N VAL A 788 -9.56 -1.45 36.09
CA VAL A 788 -10.66 -1.99 36.90
C VAL A 788 -11.92 -1.19 36.61
N VAL A 789 -12.96 -1.88 36.16
CA VAL A 789 -14.26 -1.28 35.82
C VAL A 789 -15.34 -1.98 36.66
N PRO A 790 -16.19 -1.24 37.39
CA PRO A 790 -17.25 -1.87 38.18
C PRO A 790 -18.28 -2.55 37.27
N LEU A 791 -18.82 -3.69 37.71
CA LEU A 791 -20.02 -4.27 37.10
C LEU A 791 -21.25 -3.42 37.49
N HIS A 792 -22.18 -3.22 36.56
CA HIS A 792 -23.47 -2.60 36.84
C HIS A 792 -24.26 -3.46 37.82
N GLN A 793 -24.91 -2.82 38.81
CA GLN A 793 -25.76 -3.47 39.81
C GLN A 793 -27.23 -3.47 39.42
#